data_AF-A0A7C3KW16-F1
#
_entry.id   AF-A0A7C3KW16-F1
#
_cell.length_a   1.000
_cell.length_b   1.000
_cell.length_c   1.000
_cell.angle_alpha   90.00
_cell.angle_beta   90.00
_cell.angle_gamma   90.00
#
_symmetry.space_group_name_H-M   'P 1'
#
loop_
_entity.id
_entity.type
_entity.pdbx_description
1 polymer ?
#
loop_
_entity_poly.entity_id
_entity_poly.type
_entity_poly.pdbx_seq_one_letter_code
_entity_poly.pdbx_strand_id
1 'polypeptide(L)'
;RSERPLVVRVRPPVEARAEMVGGPRVTGGRAEVRLTLRSWTASGSVGVRPAAPAGWSVSAPTEVSLRPNERKTVTVNLTAPDGAQSGAYEVAFDLATSDGPAGTVRLAFRLDSADALVHESYDSGVGSAAEERSDQGGWTVESAPGGVSGNALAITDSGGSHWGRVTLFGKRLSNGQPDPSFGGYDVAAYPFLDFHFRTEATRNCGISVTLNDGTRAVVMLTGPYLQQWGEATELPRAKFVPNGTWQRVVINLHEALKAALGEGQHIVRDIAIGDTRQFSSNQHHDLDKIQYFVDEFRILRTMPSGVPTIEDNDHELKPVASFVSSEPRERARAIAGAGEENAAAVAALLSDPAPLVRLNAALYFTRVQYPPSADTLRGQLLTEPDQDVGVAMVRALYNQVGDDARDTFKALVRQSRFYEDSAAEAARMLARSHVDEVIADITILYAKRSWLVRREAVRALAELGTENAQRAMMIFLQEVDPMVRLEVARNADVNIDPIDRRMEWGSVNDLSAVVQAYCYAALTRSDDPVMRSRGYAGLRSEMAEVRRIVAEMMGNDSRAEHVQHLEALLSDTNPFVRAAALKSLFKMPGQRSFEQLTVLMSEEYEVVLEPLLTYARDGRITLPRAMLERLSMHRNEPIRRMAKELVNR
;
A
#
# COMPACT_ATOMS: atom_id res chain seq x y z
N ARG A 1 38.07 0.41 -42.59
CA ARG A 1 37.54 1.79 -42.47
C ARG A 1 36.03 1.67 -42.39
N SER A 2 35.42 1.97 -41.25
CA SER A 2 33.96 1.91 -41.07
C SER A 2 33.34 3.22 -41.57
N GLU A 3 32.65 3.17 -42.70
CA GLU A 3 31.85 4.29 -43.19
C GLU A 3 30.58 4.39 -42.33
N ARG A 4 30.56 5.34 -41.39
CA ARG A 4 29.33 5.74 -40.73
C ARG A 4 28.65 6.82 -41.57
N PRO A 5 27.34 6.72 -41.86
CA PRO A 5 26.62 7.76 -42.57
C PRO A 5 26.65 9.07 -41.77
N LEU A 6 27.02 10.17 -42.44
CA LEU A 6 26.91 11.52 -41.90
C LEU A 6 25.43 11.94 -41.92
N VAL A 7 24.78 11.97 -40.77
CA VAL A 7 23.41 12.49 -40.65
C VAL A 7 23.48 14.00 -40.40
N VAL A 8 23.23 14.79 -41.44
CA VAL A 8 23.05 16.24 -41.32
C VAL A 8 21.59 16.51 -40.96
N ARG A 9 21.31 16.87 -39.69
CA ARG A 9 19.99 17.37 -39.29
C ARG A 9 19.97 18.89 -39.42
N VAL A 10 19.34 19.39 -40.48
CA VAL A 10 18.98 20.80 -40.59
C VAL A 10 17.83 21.05 -39.62
N ARG A 11 18.05 21.89 -38.60
CA ARG A 11 17.01 22.30 -37.65
C ARG A 11 16.53 23.69 -38.03
N PRO A 12 15.22 23.97 -37.95
CA PRO A 12 14.73 25.33 -38.14
C PRO A 12 15.29 26.25 -37.04
N PRO A 13 15.42 27.57 -37.32
CA PRO A 13 15.94 28.54 -36.35
C PRO A 13 15.14 28.54 -35.05
N VAL A 14 13.82 28.36 -35.17
CA VAL A 14 12.86 28.24 -34.06
C VAL A 14 12.00 27.00 -34.29
N GLU A 15 11.87 26.17 -33.27
CA GLU A 15 10.89 25.09 -33.19
C GLU A 15 9.72 25.56 -32.33
N ALA A 16 8.49 25.29 -32.76
CA ALA A 16 7.30 25.72 -32.06
C ALA A 16 6.25 24.62 -31.98
N ARG A 17 5.50 24.61 -30.88
CA ARG A 17 4.39 23.69 -30.63
C ARG A 17 3.28 24.47 -29.94
N ALA A 18 2.04 24.30 -30.40
CA ALA A 18 0.86 24.86 -29.76
C ALA A 18 0.01 23.72 -29.21
N GLU A 19 -0.48 23.88 -27.98
CA GLU A 19 -1.37 22.94 -27.33
C GLU A 19 -2.49 23.68 -26.62
N MET A 20 -3.71 23.20 -26.77
CA MET A 20 -4.83 23.76 -26.03
C MET A 20 -4.81 23.25 -24.58
N VAL A 21 -4.89 24.15 -23.61
CA VAL A 21 -5.06 23.79 -22.20
C VAL A 21 -6.40 23.11 -22.05
N GLY A 22 -6.43 21.95 -21.36
CA GLY A 22 -7.64 21.15 -21.25
C GLY A 22 -7.88 20.20 -22.42
N GLY A 23 -7.13 20.31 -23.53
CA GLY A 23 -7.22 19.46 -24.73
C GLY A 23 -8.03 20.10 -25.86
N PRO A 24 -8.20 19.47 -27.03
CA PRO A 24 -8.69 20.15 -28.24
C PRO A 24 -10.18 20.56 -28.25
N ARG A 25 -10.91 20.46 -27.13
CA ARG A 25 -12.34 20.79 -27.03
C ARG A 25 -12.56 22.06 -26.22
N VAL A 26 -13.17 23.07 -26.84
CA VAL A 26 -13.52 24.36 -26.25
C VAL A 26 -14.98 24.33 -25.83
N THR A 27 -15.23 24.51 -24.53
CA THR A 27 -16.58 24.63 -23.97
C THR A 27 -16.72 25.99 -23.27
N GLY A 28 -17.74 26.77 -23.63
CA GLY A 28 -17.97 28.11 -23.03
C GLY A 28 -17.33 29.28 -23.79
N GLY A 29 -16.81 29.04 -25.00
CA GLY A 29 -16.37 30.10 -25.92
C GLY A 29 -15.03 30.75 -25.56
N ARG A 30 -14.31 30.28 -24.54
CA ARG A 30 -12.94 30.74 -24.24
C ARG A 30 -12.00 29.55 -24.19
N ALA A 31 -10.80 29.72 -24.74
CA ALA A 31 -9.76 28.70 -24.75
C ALA A 31 -8.40 29.29 -24.45
N GLU A 32 -7.60 28.58 -23.67
CA GLU A 32 -6.19 28.90 -23.45
C GLU A 32 -5.33 27.98 -24.32
N VAL A 33 -4.33 28.56 -25.00
CA VAL A 33 -3.35 27.85 -25.81
C VAL A 33 -1.96 28.11 -25.25
N ARG A 34 -1.23 27.04 -24.93
CA ARG A 34 0.19 27.07 -24.59
C ARG A 34 0.99 27.01 -25.89
N LEU A 35 1.63 28.11 -26.25
CA LEU A 35 2.58 28.19 -27.35
C LEU A 35 4.00 28.04 -26.79
N THR A 36 4.61 26.87 -27.01
CA THR A 36 5.98 26.59 -26.62
C THR A 36 6.92 26.85 -27.79
N LEU A 37 7.88 27.74 -27.59
CA LEU A 37 8.91 28.11 -28.55
C LEU A 37 10.28 27.63 -28.05
N ARG A 38 11.13 27.18 -28.98
CA ARG A 38 12.51 26.79 -28.71
C ARG A 38 13.44 27.34 -29.78
N SER A 39 14.45 28.10 -29.37
CA SER A 39 15.54 28.53 -30.26
C SER A 39 16.73 27.59 -30.13
N TRP A 40 17.34 27.17 -31.24
CA TRP A 40 18.51 26.28 -31.24
C TRP A 40 19.84 27.03 -31.37
N THR A 41 19.85 28.15 -32.10
CA THR A 41 21.09 28.79 -32.57
C THR A 41 21.17 30.29 -32.30
N ALA A 42 20.05 30.97 -32.02
CA ALA A 42 20.01 32.44 -31.93
C ALA A 42 19.46 32.94 -30.58
N SER A 43 20.13 33.94 -30.01
CA SER A 43 19.55 34.88 -29.04
C SER A 43 18.79 35.94 -29.82
N GLY A 44 17.49 36.09 -29.57
CA GLY A 44 16.68 37.06 -30.31
C GLY A 44 15.21 37.02 -29.94
N SER A 45 14.47 37.97 -30.49
CA SER A 45 13.02 37.99 -30.41
C SER A 45 12.37 37.20 -31.53
N VAL A 46 11.36 36.41 -31.17
CA VAL A 46 10.46 35.77 -32.12
C VAL A 46 9.17 36.57 -32.17
N GLY A 47 8.87 37.18 -33.31
CA GLY A 47 7.57 37.79 -33.57
C GLY A 47 6.51 36.72 -33.71
N VAL A 48 5.36 36.89 -33.05
CA VAL A 48 4.23 35.95 -33.09
C VAL A 48 3.02 36.68 -33.65
N ARG A 49 2.49 36.19 -34.77
CA ARG A 49 1.29 36.72 -35.41
C ARG A 49 0.20 35.65 -35.44
N PRO A 50 -0.81 35.73 -34.55
CA PRO A 50 -1.91 34.79 -34.59
C PRO A 50 -2.85 35.09 -35.76
N ALA A 51 -3.30 34.04 -36.43
CA ALA A 51 -4.37 34.05 -37.42
C ALA A 51 -5.48 33.12 -36.92
N ALA A 52 -6.54 33.70 -36.37
CA ALA A 52 -7.69 32.97 -35.82
C ALA A 52 -8.84 32.89 -36.82
N PRO A 53 -9.83 31.99 -36.56
CA PRO A 53 -11.03 31.92 -37.37
C PRO A 53 -11.79 33.26 -37.37
N ALA A 54 -12.57 33.50 -38.42
CA ALA A 54 -13.32 34.74 -38.57
C ALA A 54 -14.19 35.04 -37.33
N GLY A 55 -14.08 36.27 -36.81
CA GLY A 55 -14.82 36.74 -35.64
C GLY A 55 -14.25 36.34 -34.28
N TRP A 56 -13.23 35.48 -34.23
CA TRP A 56 -12.56 35.14 -32.97
C TRP A 56 -11.56 36.24 -32.57
N SER A 57 -11.53 36.56 -31.28
CA SER A 57 -10.50 37.45 -30.72
C SER A 57 -9.35 36.64 -30.14
N VAL A 58 -8.12 37.08 -30.41
CA VAL A 58 -6.89 36.45 -29.89
C VAL A 58 -6.09 37.46 -29.08
N SER A 59 -5.76 37.09 -27.85
CA SER A 59 -4.79 37.80 -27.02
C SER A 59 -3.52 36.96 -26.93
N ALA A 60 -2.48 37.36 -27.66
CA ALA A 60 -1.16 36.72 -27.70
C ALA A 60 -0.05 37.76 -27.52
N PRO A 61 1.12 37.39 -26.97
CA PRO A 61 2.29 38.27 -27.03
C PRO A 61 2.69 38.47 -28.49
N THR A 62 2.99 39.71 -28.88
CA THR A 62 3.45 40.03 -30.25
C THR A 62 4.90 39.61 -30.47
N GLU A 63 5.66 39.45 -29.39
CA GLU A 63 7.10 39.17 -29.44
C GLU A 63 7.54 38.36 -28.21
N VAL A 64 8.40 37.36 -28.41
CA VAL A 64 8.91 36.49 -27.34
C VAL A 64 10.43 36.43 -27.43
N SER A 65 11.12 36.99 -26.44
CA SER A 65 12.58 36.89 -26.34
C SER A 65 13.02 35.50 -25.88
N LEU A 66 13.98 34.92 -26.59
CA LEU A 66 14.59 33.61 -26.33
C LEU A 66 16.12 33.70 -26.33
N ARG A 67 16.76 32.98 -25.42
CA ARG A 67 18.20 32.70 -25.40
C ARG A 67 18.52 31.45 -26.23
N PRO A 68 19.79 31.24 -26.65
CA PRO A 68 20.19 30.02 -27.32
C PRO A 68 19.86 28.77 -26.50
N ASN A 69 19.25 27.77 -27.13
CA ASN A 69 18.74 26.54 -26.51
C ASN A 69 17.63 26.71 -25.46
N GLU A 70 17.08 27.92 -25.27
CA GLU A 70 15.96 28.15 -24.35
C GLU A 70 14.66 27.59 -24.91
N ARG A 71 13.86 26.98 -24.02
CA ARG A 71 12.47 26.63 -24.26
C ARG A 71 11.61 27.53 -23.38
N LYS A 72 10.68 28.26 -24.00
CA LYS A 72 9.75 29.15 -23.30
C LYS A 72 8.33 28.87 -23.74
N THR A 73 7.41 28.86 -22.78
CA THR A 73 5.98 28.70 -23.04
C THR A 73 5.29 30.02 -22.75
N VAL A 74 4.47 30.48 -23.68
CA VAL A 74 3.60 31.66 -23.50
C VAL A 74 2.14 31.25 -23.62
N THR A 75 1.29 31.95 -22.90
CA THR A 75 -0.16 31.74 -22.92
C THR A 75 -0.79 32.64 -23.99
N VAL A 76 -1.65 32.04 -24.82
CA VAL A 76 -2.49 32.71 -25.80
C VAL A 76 -3.95 32.44 -25.45
N ASN A 77 -4.77 33.49 -25.35
CA ASN A 77 -6.20 33.35 -25.09
C ASN A 77 -7.01 33.54 -26.37
N LEU A 78 -7.90 32.59 -26.66
CA LEU A 78 -8.88 32.65 -27.74
C LEU A 78 -10.27 32.89 -27.13
N THR A 79 -11.04 33.79 -27.73
CA THR A 79 -12.46 33.98 -27.39
C THR A 79 -13.30 33.91 -28.65
N ALA A 80 -14.30 33.03 -28.62
CA ALA A 80 -15.28 32.84 -29.67
C ALA A 80 -16.25 34.03 -29.72
N PRO A 81 -16.75 34.41 -30.91
CA PRO A 81 -17.81 35.39 -31.00
C PRO A 81 -19.13 34.84 -30.42
N ASP A 82 -20.01 35.73 -29.98
CA ASP A 82 -21.34 35.36 -29.53
C ASP A 82 -22.10 34.61 -30.63
N GLY A 83 -22.72 33.48 -30.28
CA GLY A 83 -23.46 32.63 -31.22
C GLY A 83 -22.59 31.77 -32.16
N ALA A 84 -21.29 31.63 -31.88
CA ALA A 84 -20.42 30.72 -32.63
C ALA A 84 -20.97 29.29 -32.67
N GLN A 85 -21.04 28.73 -33.88
CA GLN A 85 -21.62 27.41 -34.12
C GLN A 85 -20.68 26.30 -33.64
N SER A 86 -21.25 25.21 -33.12
CA SER A 86 -20.47 24.01 -32.79
C SER A 86 -19.78 23.48 -34.05
N GLY A 87 -18.50 23.11 -33.97
CA GLY A 87 -17.74 22.68 -35.13
C GLY A 87 -16.23 22.68 -34.94
N ALA A 88 -15.52 22.26 -35.98
CA ALA A 88 -14.06 22.29 -36.03
C ALA A 88 -13.55 23.66 -36.51
N TYR A 89 -12.54 24.18 -35.81
CA TYR A 89 -11.89 25.45 -36.07
C TYR A 89 -10.37 25.26 -36.04
N GLU A 90 -9.63 26.19 -36.61
CA GLU A 90 -8.16 26.19 -36.61
C GLU A 90 -7.64 27.59 -36.27
N VAL A 91 -6.63 27.66 -35.40
CA VAL A 91 -5.80 28.85 -35.21
C VAL A 91 -4.39 28.58 -35.72
N ALA A 92 -3.81 29.53 -36.44
CA ALA A 92 -2.41 29.49 -36.87
C ALA A 92 -1.59 30.57 -36.14
N PHE A 93 -0.30 30.28 -35.93
CA PHE A 93 0.68 31.20 -35.37
C PHE A 93 1.85 31.32 -36.33
N ASP A 94 1.93 32.43 -37.04
CA ASP A 94 3.04 32.75 -37.92
C ASP A 94 4.19 33.33 -37.09
N LEU A 95 5.37 32.75 -37.23
CA LEU A 95 6.57 33.09 -36.48
C LEU A 95 7.59 33.76 -37.39
N ALA A 96 8.24 34.81 -36.90
CA ALA A 96 9.31 35.51 -37.62
C ALA A 96 10.47 35.85 -36.69
N THR A 97 11.70 35.77 -37.20
CA THR A 97 12.93 36.27 -36.55
C THR A 97 13.49 37.45 -37.33
N SER A 98 14.60 38.03 -36.86
CA SER A 98 15.37 39.04 -37.59
C SER A 98 15.82 38.59 -38.98
N ASP A 99 15.98 37.27 -39.17
CA ASP A 99 16.49 36.67 -40.40
C ASP A 99 15.36 36.28 -41.38
N GLY A 100 14.10 36.53 -41.02
CA GLY A 100 12.92 36.27 -41.85
C GLY A 100 11.88 35.34 -41.20
N PRO A 101 10.95 34.77 -41.99
CA PRO A 101 9.93 33.83 -41.50
C PRO A 101 10.58 32.58 -40.88
N ALA A 102 10.12 32.19 -39.69
CA ALA A 102 10.68 31.07 -38.92
C ALA A 102 9.78 29.82 -38.93
N GLY A 103 8.53 29.95 -39.36
CA GLY A 103 7.58 28.84 -39.52
C GLY A 103 6.15 29.21 -39.10
N THR A 104 5.21 28.31 -39.34
CA THR A 104 3.81 28.45 -38.92
C THR A 104 3.41 27.21 -38.11
N VAL A 105 2.79 27.41 -36.95
CA VAL A 105 2.16 26.34 -36.17
C VAL A 105 0.65 26.47 -36.30
N ARG A 106 -0.02 25.36 -36.61
CA ARG A 106 -1.48 25.27 -36.69
C ARG A 106 -2.00 24.40 -35.56
N LEU A 107 -3.10 24.81 -34.95
CA LEU A 107 -3.79 24.07 -33.90
C LEU A 107 -5.28 23.97 -34.29
N ALA A 108 -5.71 22.75 -34.61
CA ALA A 108 -7.11 22.44 -34.78
C ALA A 108 -7.77 22.18 -33.42
N PHE A 109 -8.99 22.68 -33.26
CA PHE A 109 -9.80 22.48 -32.06
C PHE A 109 -11.28 22.42 -32.43
N ARG A 110 -12.12 21.97 -31.50
CA ARG A 110 -13.58 21.89 -31.66
C ARG A 110 -14.25 22.81 -30.65
N LEU A 111 -15.22 23.61 -31.09
CA LEU A 111 -16.13 24.34 -30.21
C LEU A 111 -17.41 23.53 -30.03
N ASP A 112 -17.87 23.36 -28.80
CA ASP A 112 -19.19 22.80 -28.49
C ASP A 112 -20.03 23.85 -27.74
N SER A 113 -21.02 24.40 -28.44
CA SER A 113 -21.94 25.44 -27.98
C SER A 113 -23.40 24.99 -27.84
N ALA A 114 -23.69 23.71 -28.09
CA ALA A 114 -25.03 23.14 -27.91
C ALA A 114 -25.51 23.18 -26.45
N ASP A 115 -26.80 22.94 -26.23
CA ASP A 115 -27.40 22.87 -24.89
C ASP A 115 -26.97 21.60 -24.14
N ALA A 116 -26.82 20.49 -24.87
CA ALA A 116 -26.27 19.23 -24.39
C ALA A 116 -24.93 18.95 -25.06
N LEU A 117 -23.90 18.69 -24.26
CA LEU A 117 -22.59 18.25 -24.74
C LEU A 117 -22.61 16.77 -25.15
N VAL A 118 -23.39 15.97 -24.40
CA VAL A 118 -23.57 14.53 -24.57
C VAL A 118 -25.04 14.23 -24.35
N HIS A 119 -25.58 13.31 -25.15
CA HIS A 119 -26.90 12.74 -24.96
C HIS A 119 -26.88 11.29 -25.46
N GLU A 120 -26.92 10.34 -24.52
CA GLU A 120 -26.95 8.90 -24.78
C GLU A 120 -28.28 8.32 -24.28
N SER A 121 -29.17 7.91 -25.21
CA SER A 121 -30.41 7.19 -24.89
C SER A 121 -30.25 5.66 -24.88
N TYR A 122 -29.12 5.14 -25.36
CA TYR A 122 -28.82 3.71 -25.46
C TYR A 122 -29.77 2.85 -26.31
N ASP A 123 -30.72 3.46 -27.03
CA ASP A 123 -31.63 2.78 -27.96
C ASP A 123 -30.90 2.11 -29.13
N SER A 124 -29.85 2.75 -29.63
CA SER A 124 -29.00 2.23 -30.71
C SER A 124 -27.87 1.32 -30.21
N GLY A 125 -27.85 0.98 -28.92
CA GLY A 125 -26.81 0.17 -28.28
C GLY A 125 -26.02 0.93 -27.22
N VAL A 126 -24.96 0.29 -26.73
CA VAL A 126 -24.21 0.73 -25.54
C VAL A 126 -23.07 1.72 -25.84
N GLY A 127 -22.85 2.07 -27.11
CA GLY A 127 -21.85 3.08 -27.50
C GLY A 127 -20.44 2.80 -26.96
N SER A 128 -19.77 3.84 -26.49
CA SER A 128 -18.42 3.73 -25.91
C SER A 128 -18.37 3.01 -24.56
N ALA A 129 -19.53 2.74 -23.93
CA ALA A 129 -19.59 2.02 -22.67
C ALA A 129 -19.07 0.57 -22.78
N ALA A 130 -19.10 0.00 -24.00
CA ALA A 130 -18.61 -1.35 -24.31
C ALA A 130 -17.19 -1.42 -24.89
N GLU A 131 -16.46 -0.31 -24.99
CA GLU A 131 -15.07 -0.35 -25.44
C GLU A 131 -14.24 -1.26 -24.52
N GLU A 132 -13.54 -2.24 -25.12
CA GLU A 132 -12.74 -3.24 -24.40
C GLU A 132 -11.64 -2.59 -23.57
N ARG A 133 -11.52 -3.00 -22.30
CA ARG A 133 -10.47 -2.52 -21.39
C ARG A 133 -9.75 -3.68 -20.73
N SER A 134 -8.47 -3.48 -20.44
CA SER A 134 -7.65 -4.45 -19.69
C SER A 134 -8.13 -4.69 -18.25
N ASP A 135 -8.97 -3.79 -17.71
CA ASP A 135 -9.56 -3.87 -16.37
C ASP A 135 -11.02 -4.40 -16.34
N GLN A 136 -11.58 -4.88 -17.47
CA GLN A 136 -12.93 -5.48 -17.55
C GLN A 136 -13.09 -6.84 -16.84
N GLY A 137 -12.25 -7.16 -15.84
CA GLY A 137 -12.22 -8.49 -15.22
C GLY A 137 -13.47 -8.89 -14.43
N GLY A 138 -14.47 -8.03 -14.28
CA GLY A 138 -15.68 -8.33 -13.49
C GLY A 138 -16.96 -7.64 -13.92
N TRP A 139 -17.01 -6.96 -15.08
CA TRP A 139 -18.22 -6.24 -15.50
C TRP A 139 -18.61 -6.58 -16.93
N THR A 140 -19.91 -6.66 -17.19
CA THR A 140 -20.47 -6.77 -18.53
C THR A 140 -21.50 -5.67 -18.75
N VAL A 141 -21.47 -5.06 -19.93
CA VAL A 141 -22.45 -4.06 -20.36
C VAL A 141 -23.25 -4.58 -21.54
N GLU A 142 -24.55 -4.35 -21.52
CA GLU A 142 -25.45 -4.69 -22.63
C GLU A 142 -26.58 -3.68 -22.74
N SER A 143 -27.23 -3.64 -23.90
CA SER A 143 -28.45 -2.87 -24.08
C SER A 143 -29.61 -3.74 -23.62
N ALA A 144 -30.42 -3.24 -22.68
CA ALA A 144 -31.56 -3.96 -22.12
C ALA A 144 -32.86 -3.18 -22.34
N PRO A 145 -33.97 -3.85 -22.70
CA PRO A 145 -35.26 -3.18 -22.86
C PRO A 145 -35.84 -2.71 -21.52
N GLY A 146 -36.74 -1.72 -21.58
CA GLY A 146 -37.45 -1.21 -20.40
C GLY A 146 -36.76 -0.02 -19.73
N GLY A 147 -35.99 0.75 -20.51
CA GLY A 147 -35.61 2.12 -20.19
C GLY A 147 -36.82 3.05 -20.15
N VAL A 148 -36.57 4.31 -19.80
CA VAL A 148 -37.59 5.36 -19.69
C VAL A 148 -38.11 5.74 -21.08
N SER A 149 -37.25 5.74 -22.10
CA SER A 149 -37.59 6.07 -23.49
C SER A 149 -37.45 4.88 -24.46
N GLY A 150 -36.92 3.74 -24.02
CA GLY A 150 -36.77 2.55 -24.85
C GLY A 150 -35.87 1.49 -24.23
N ASN A 151 -34.64 1.39 -24.72
CA ASN A 151 -33.60 0.57 -24.11
C ASN A 151 -32.83 1.37 -23.06
N ALA A 152 -32.07 0.67 -22.22
CA ALA A 152 -31.18 1.26 -21.25
C ALA A 152 -29.82 0.54 -21.27
N LEU A 153 -28.80 1.20 -20.74
CA LEU A 153 -27.52 0.58 -20.45
C LEU A 153 -27.65 -0.30 -19.21
N ALA A 154 -27.63 -1.62 -19.39
CA ALA A 154 -27.55 -2.58 -18.30
C ALA A 154 -26.08 -2.86 -17.99
N ILE A 155 -25.74 -2.70 -16.72
CA ILE A 155 -24.39 -2.87 -16.19
C ILE A 155 -24.46 -3.97 -15.14
N THR A 156 -23.72 -5.06 -15.37
CA THR A 156 -23.65 -6.18 -14.44
C THR A 156 -22.23 -6.30 -13.89
N ASP A 157 -22.08 -6.20 -12.56
CA ASP A 157 -20.87 -6.60 -11.82
C ASP A 157 -20.99 -8.08 -11.44
N SER A 158 -20.10 -8.93 -11.93
CA SER A 158 -20.04 -10.36 -11.60
C SER A 158 -19.15 -10.68 -10.38
N GLY A 159 -18.63 -9.67 -9.69
CA GLY A 159 -17.85 -9.83 -8.47
C GLY A 159 -16.39 -10.24 -8.69
N GLY A 160 -15.74 -10.71 -7.63
CA GLY A 160 -14.35 -11.17 -7.62
C GLY A 160 -13.31 -10.09 -7.35
N SER A 161 -13.48 -8.89 -7.93
CA SER A 161 -12.57 -7.78 -7.71
C SER A 161 -13.20 -6.40 -7.57
N HIS A 162 -14.46 -6.17 -7.96
CA HIS A 162 -15.17 -4.89 -7.74
C HIS A 162 -14.40 -3.62 -8.20
N TRP A 163 -13.64 -3.68 -9.30
CA TRP A 163 -12.87 -2.52 -9.79
C TRP A 163 -13.34 -1.96 -11.12
N GLY A 164 -14.19 -2.70 -11.84
CA GLY A 164 -14.65 -2.23 -13.14
C GLY A 164 -15.61 -1.06 -12.99
N ARG A 165 -15.45 -0.13 -13.92
CA ARG A 165 -16.33 1.02 -14.06
C ARG A 165 -16.64 1.17 -15.52
N VAL A 166 -17.87 1.56 -15.77
CA VAL A 166 -18.35 1.82 -17.12
C VAL A 166 -18.17 3.31 -17.39
N THR A 167 -17.35 3.65 -18.38
CA THR A 167 -17.14 5.05 -18.79
C THR A 167 -18.39 5.54 -19.53
N LEU A 168 -19.06 6.55 -18.96
CA LEU A 168 -20.23 7.20 -19.55
C LEU A 168 -19.83 8.43 -20.40
N PHE A 169 -18.70 9.04 -20.07
CA PHE A 169 -18.07 10.10 -20.84
C PHE A 169 -16.57 10.03 -20.66
N GLY A 170 -15.80 10.19 -21.72
CA GLY A 170 -14.36 10.04 -21.65
C GLY A 170 -13.86 9.09 -22.71
N LYS A 171 -12.55 9.08 -22.89
CA LYS A 171 -11.86 8.01 -23.59
C LYS A 171 -10.67 7.61 -22.75
N ARG A 172 -10.39 6.32 -22.68
CA ARG A 172 -9.23 5.78 -21.97
C ARG A 172 -8.32 5.03 -22.93
N LEU A 173 -7.03 5.04 -22.62
CA LEU A 173 -6.03 4.21 -23.28
C LEU A 173 -6.19 2.75 -22.81
N SER A 174 -5.58 1.81 -23.53
CA SER A 174 -5.62 0.38 -23.17
C SER A 174 -5.04 0.05 -21.79
N ASN A 175 -4.20 0.93 -21.25
CA ASN A 175 -3.65 0.86 -19.89
C ASN A 175 -4.59 1.44 -18.81
N GLY A 176 -5.81 1.83 -19.17
CA GLY A 176 -6.81 2.41 -18.28
C GLY A 176 -6.64 3.90 -17.97
N GLN A 177 -5.59 4.58 -18.42
CA GLN A 177 -5.43 6.03 -18.18
C GLN A 177 -6.35 6.85 -19.09
N PRO A 178 -6.83 8.04 -18.67
CA PRO A 178 -7.56 8.95 -19.56
C PRO A 178 -6.73 9.28 -20.82
N ASP A 179 -7.36 9.19 -21.99
CA ASP A 179 -6.74 9.53 -23.27
C ASP A 179 -6.49 11.04 -23.32
N PRO A 180 -5.22 11.48 -23.36
CA PRO A 180 -4.90 12.91 -23.34
C PRO A 180 -5.48 13.66 -24.55
N SER A 181 -5.82 12.96 -25.64
CA SER A 181 -6.41 13.55 -26.85
C SER A 181 -7.91 13.87 -26.76
N PHE A 182 -8.64 13.33 -25.76
CA PHE A 182 -10.12 13.41 -25.72
C PHE A 182 -10.71 14.82 -25.47
N GLY A 183 -9.88 15.81 -25.14
CA GLY A 183 -10.29 17.22 -25.07
C GLY A 183 -11.07 17.65 -23.82
N GLY A 184 -11.68 16.73 -23.08
CA GLY A 184 -12.44 17.04 -21.86
C GLY A 184 -13.53 18.11 -22.04
N TYR A 185 -14.07 18.62 -20.95
CA TYR A 185 -14.90 19.84 -20.96
C TYR A 185 -14.79 20.61 -19.64
N ASP A 186 -15.03 21.91 -19.70
CA ASP A 186 -15.13 22.77 -18.53
C ASP A 186 -16.52 22.62 -17.89
N VAL A 187 -16.54 22.18 -16.63
CA VAL A 187 -17.79 22.01 -15.88
C VAL A 187 -18.54 23.34 -15.69
N ALA A 188 -17.85 24.49 -15.71
CA ALA A 188 -18.54 25.78 -15.65
C ALA A 188 -19.40 26.05 -16.90
N ALA A 189 -19.02 25.48 -18.05
CA ALA A 189 -19.77 25.61 -19.30
C ALA A 189 -20.90 24.58 -19.42
N TYR A 190 -20.74 23.39 -18.82
CA TYR A 190 -21.76 22.33 -18.76
C TYR A 190 -21.87 21.77 -17.33
N PRO A 191 -22.55 22.48 -16.43
CA PRO A 191 -22.52 22.18 -14.99
C PRO A 191 -23.34 20.98 -14.55
N PHE A 192 -24.28 20.50 -15.37
CA PHE A 192 -25.26 19.51 -14.92
C PHE A 192 -25.04 18.14 -15.58
N LEU A 193 -25.01 17.09 -14.75
CA LEU A 193 -25.26 15.72 -15.20
C LEU A 193 -26.74 15.40 -14.98
N ASP A 194 -27.41 14.85 -15.99
CA ASP A 194 -28.83 14.47 -15.94
C ASP A 194 -28.97 13.07 -16.53
N PHE A 195 -29.51 12.12 -15.76
CA PHE A 195 -29.71 10.74 -16.21
C PHE A 195 -30.79 10.04 -15.38
N HIS A 196 -31.33 8.95 -15.91
CA HIS A 196 -32.17 8.04 -15.14
C HIS A 196 -31.32 6.88 -14.63
N PHE A 197 -31.58 6.47 -13.39
CA PHE A 197 -30.88 5.40 -12.72
C PHE A 197 -31.86 4.44 -12.05
N ARG A 198 -31.55 3.14 -12.09
CA ARG A 198 -32.34 2.08 -11.44
C ARG A 198 -31.41 0.99 -10.93
N THR A 199 -31.58 0.63 -9.66
CA THR A 199 -30.95 -0.54 -9.03
C THR A 199 -31.70 -0.89 -7.73
N GLU A 200 -31.58 -2.15 -7.29
CA GLU A 200 -31.96 -2.60 -5.93
C GLU A 200 -30.72 -2.73 -5.03
N ALA A 201 -29.52 -2.48 -5.58
CA ALA A 201 -28.27 -2.68 -4.87
C ALA A 201 -28.00 -1.53 -3.89
N THR A 202 -27.79 -1.89 -2.63
CA THR A 202 -27.40 -0.95 -1.56
C THR A 202 -25.88 -0.86 -1.37
N ARG A 203 -25.11 -1.60 -2.17
CA ARG A 203 -23.63 -1.60 -2.11
C ARG A 203 -23.03 -0.33 -2.71
N ASN A 204 -21.72 -0.14 -2.51
CA ASN A 204 -20.98 1.01 -3.03
C ASN A 204 -21.13 1.12 -4.56
N CYS A 205 -21.78 2.20 -5.02
CA CYS A 205 -21.80 2.60 -6.42
C CYS A 205 -21.83 4.12 -6.47
N GLY A 206 -21.08 4.71 -7.40
CA GLY A 206 -21.07 6.15 -7.59
C GLY A 206 -20.59 6.58 -8.96
N ILE A 207 -20.77 7.87 -9.23
CA ILE A 207 -20.19 8.57 -10.37
C ILE A 207 -18.77 9.02 -9.99
N SER A 208 -17.76 8.43 -10.61
CA SER A 208 -16.39 8.88 -10.51
C SER A 208 -16.07 9.87 -11.63
N VAL A 209 -15.56 11.03 -11.24
CA VAL A 209 -15.13 12.11 -12.13
C VAL A 209 -13.62 12.20 -12.05
N THR A 210 -12.94 12.20 -13.21
CA THR A 210 -11.50 12.41 -13.31
C THR A 210 -11.23 13.73 -14.03
N LEU A 211 -10.48 14.62 -13.39
CA LEU A 211 -10.08 15.91 -13.94
C LEU A 211 -8.81 15.79 -14.78
N ASN A 212 -8.51 16.85 -15.54
CA ASN A 212 -7.34 16.94 -16.43
C ASN A 212 -5.98 16.91 -15.72
N ASP A 213 -5.93 17.28 -14.45
CA ASP A 213 -4.75 17.21 -13.58
C ASP A 213 -4.58 15.83 -12.91
N GLY A 214 -5.52 14.91 -13.13
CA GLY A 214 -5.56 13.59 -12.51
C GLY A 214 -6.32 13.54 -11.19
N THR A 215 -6.79 14.68 -10.67
CA THR A 215 -7.64 14.76 -9.48
C THR A 215 -8.91 13.95 -9.72
N ARG A 216 -9.32 13.19 -8.71
CA ARG A 216 -10.52 12.36 -8.77
C ARG A 216 -11.54 12.81 -7.74
N ALA A 217 -12.78 12.91 -8.18
CA ALA A 217 -13.91 13.24 -7.33
C ALA A 217 -15.01 12.19 -7.50
N VAL A 218 -15.84 12.01 -6.48
CA VAL A 218 -16.85 10.95 -6.46
C VAL A 218 -18.18 11.48 -5.95
N VAL A 219 -19.26 11.24 -6.70
CA VAL A 219 -20.64 11.41 -6.23
C VAL A 219 -21.22 10.04 -5.96
N MET A 220 -21.52 9.73 -4.71
CA MET A 220 -22.14 8.45 -4.35
C MET A 220 -23.59 8.37 -4.85
N LEU A 221 -24.00 7.18 -5.32
CA LEU A 221 -25.39 6.84 -5.69
C LEU A 221 -26.00 5.85 -4.70
N THR A 222 -25.25 4.79 -4.34
CA THR A 222 -25.67 3.75 -3.40
C THR A 222 -24.52 3.38 -2.47
N GLY A 223 -24.83 2.95 -1.24
CA GLY A 223 -23.85 2.57 -0.24
C GLY A 223 -22.95 3.72 0.26
N PRO A 224 -22.07 3.47 1.24
CA PRO A 224 -21.19 4.50 1.80
C PRO A 224 -19.97 4.75 0.92
N TYR A 225 -19.46 5.99 0.92
CA TYR A 225 -18.12 6.28 0.43
C TYR A 225 -17.08 5.64 1.36
N LEU A 226 -16.15 4.88 0.78
CA LEU A 226 -15.07 4.22 1.51
C LEU A 226 -13.76 4.66 0.90
N GLN A 227 -13.06 5.59 1.56
CA GLN A 227 -11.73 6.00 1.14
C GLN A 227 -10.76 4.84 1.35
N GLN A 228 -10.30 4.24 0.25
CA GLN A 228 -9.25 3.22 0.27
C GLN A 228 -8.25 3.55 -0.85
N TRP A 229 -7.00 3.80 -0.44
CA TRP A 229 -5.78 3.96 -1.24
C TRP A 229 -5.92 4.75 -2.55
N GLY A 230 -5.61 6.04 -2.49
CA GLY A 230 -5.74 6.98 -3.61
C GLY A 230 -6.60 8.16 -3.17
N GLU A 231 -6.14 9.38 -3.46
CA GLU A 231 -6.87 10.60 -3.10
C GLU A 231 -8.03 10.77 -4.09
N ALA A 232 -9.24 10.42 -3.63
CA ALA A 232 -10.46 10.87 -4.27
C ALA A 232 -11.24 11.72 -3.27
N THR A 233 -11.80 12.82 -3.77
CA THR A 233 -12.61 13.74 -2.97
C THR A 233 -14.07 13.36 -3.09
N GLU A 234 -14.72 13.05 -1.97
CA GLU A 234 -16.16 12.85 -1.94
C GLU A 234 -16.88 14.18 -2.19
N LEU A 235 -17.81 14.16 -3.15
CA LEU A 235 -18.71 15.26 -3.47
C LEU A 235 -20.07 15.03 -2.81
N PRO A 236 -20.93 16.07 -2.69
CA PRO A 236 -22.29 15.90 -2.21
C PRO A 236 -23.01 14.76 -2.93
N ARG A 237 -23.52 13.79 -2.15
CA ARG A 237 -24.23 12.61 -2.66
C ARG A 237 -25.42 13.01 -3.53
N ALA A 238 -25.67 12.24 -4.58
CA ALA A 238 -26.88 12.39 -5.38
C ALA A 238 -28.10 11.88 -4.60
N LYS A 239 -29.25 12.55 -4.76
CA LYS A 239 -30.50 12.08 -4.16
C LYS A 239 -31.04 10.89 -4.96
N PHE A 240 -31.03 9.70 -4.36
CA PHE A 240 -31.47 8.46 -5.02
C PHE A 240 -31.77 7.34 -4.00
N VAL A 241 -32.84 6.57 -4.21
CA VAL A 241 -33.20 5.42 -3.35
C VAL A 241 -33.10 4.11 -4.14
N PRO A 242 -32.31 3.10 -3.73
CA PRO A 242 -32.14 1.84 -4.47
C PRO A 242 -33.34 0.88 -4.30
N ASN A 243 -34.50 1.24 -4.84
CA ASN A 243 -35.76 0.49 -4.70
C ASN A 243 -36.19 -0.26 -5.98
N GLY A 244 -35.29 -0.42 -6.96
CA GLY A 244 -35.59 -1.10 -8.21
C GLY A 244 -36.46 -0.31 -9.20
N THR A 245 -36.82 0.94 -8.90
CA THR A 245 -37.58 1.81 -9.82
C THR A 245 -36.69 2.85 -10.50
N TRP A 246 -37.09 3.28 -11.70
CA TRP A 246 -36.41 4.36 -12.42
C TRP A 246 -36.59 5.69 -11.70
N GLN A 247 -35.47 6.34 -11.37
CA GLN A 247 -35.45 7.67 -10.78
C GLN A 247 -34.53 8.57 -11.60
N ARG A 248 -34.96 9.82 -11.80
CA ARG A 248 -34.16 10.83 -12.49
C ARG A 248 -33.20 11.47 -11.50
N VAL A 249 -31.90 11.39 -11.79
CA VAL A 249 -30.81 11.93 -10.99
C VAL A 249 -30.21 13.14 -11.71
N VAL A 250 -30.15 14.27 -11.02
CA VAL A 250 -29.51 15.49 -11.52
C VAL A 250 -28.44 15.95 -10.54
N ILE A 251 -27.21 16.13 -11.04
CA ILE A 251 -26.06 16.54 -10.25
C ILE A 251 -25.54 17.86 -10.81
N ASN A 252 -25.52 18.91 -9.98
CA ASN A 252 -24.78 20.14 -10.29
C ASN A 252 -23.30 19.92 -9.97
N LEU A 253 -22.57 19.40 -10.96
CA LEU A 253 -21.18 19.01 -10.81
C LEU A 253 -20.27 20.23 -10.63
N HIS A 254 -20.61 21.39 -11.21
CA HIS A 254 -19.81 22.61 -11.05
C HIS A 254 -19.80 23.07 -9.59
N GLU A 255 -20.97 23.23 -8.97
CA GLU A 255 -21.06 23.65 -7.56
C GLU A 255 -20.46 22.59 -6.63
N ALA A 256 -20.66 21.31 -6.92
CA ALA A 256 -20.08 20.22 -6.14
C ALA A 256 -18.54 20.24 -6.16
N LEU A 257 -17.92 20.35 -7.34
CA LEU A 257 -16.47 20.42 -7.47
C LEU A 257 -15.91 21.72 -6.88
N LYS A 258 -16.58 22.85 -7.10
CA LYS A 258 -16.20 24.14 -6.52
C LYS A 258 -16.20 24.11 -4.99
N ALA A 259 -17.23 23.52 -4.38
CA ALA A 259 -17.32 23.39 -2.92
C ALA A 259 -16.21 22.48 -2.35
N ALA A 260 -15.85 21.42 -3.08
CA ALA A 260 -14.91 20.41 -2.60
C ALA A 260 -13.43 20.72 -2.90
N LEU A 261 -13.14 21.35 -4.04
CA LEU A 261 -11.78 21.59 -4.56
C LEU A 261 -11.42 23.09 -4.65
N GLY A 262 -12.37 23.98 -4.39
CA GLY A 262 -12.18 25.43 -4.44
C GLY A 262 -12.53 26.07 -5.79
N GLU A 263 -12.40 27.40 -5.84
CA GLU A 263 -12.57 28.20 -7.05
C GLU A 263 -11.49 27.85 -8.08
N GLY A 264 -11.88 27.70 -9.34
CA GLY A 264 -10.95 27.38 -10.42
C GLY A 264 -11.63 26.77 -11.62
N GLN A 265 -10.85 26.57 -12.68
CA GLN A 265 -11.30 25.85 -13.86
C GLN A 265 -11.17 24.34 -13.61
N HIS A 266 -12.29 23.62 -13.66
CA HIS A 266 -12.34 22.18 -13.47
C HIS A 266 -12.66 21.49 -14.80
N ILE A 267 -11.63 20.97 -15.47
CA ILE A 267 -11.78 20.29 -16.76
C ILE A 267 -11.98 18.79 -16.54
N VAL A 268 -13.18 18.30 -16.79
CA VAL A 268 -13.53 16.88 -16.69
C VAL A 268 -13.04 16.12 -17.92
N ARG A 269 -12.28 15.05 -17.70
CA ARG A 269 -11.74 14.17 -18.76
C ARG A 269 -12.45 12.84 -18.87
N ASP A 270 -12.98 12.34 -17.76
CA ASP A 270 -13.66 11.06 -17.69
C ASP A 270 -14.73 11.09 -16.59
N ILE A 271 -15.88 10.51 -16.89
CA ILE A 271 -16.99 10.24 -15.99
C ILE A 271 -17.31 8.77 -16.15
N ALA A 272 -17.23 8.03 -15.06
CA ALA A 272 -17.51 6.60 -15.03
C ALA A 272 -18.44 6.25 -13.87
N ILE A 273 -19.28 5.23 -14.06
CA ILE A 273 -20.16 4.69 -13.02
C ILE A 273 -19.66 3.31 -12.57
N GLY A 274 -19.76 3.02 -11.28
CA GLY A 274 -19.39 1.72 -10.72
C GLY A 274 -18.87 1.85 -9.29
N ASP A 275 -18.05 0.87 -8.88
CA ASP A 275 -17.42 0.89 -7.57
C ASP A 275 -16.41 2.04 -7.45
N THR A 276 -16.52 2.81 -6.37
CA THR A 276 -15.76 4.05 -6.18
C THR A 276 -14.38 3.84 -5.56
N ARG A 277 -14.10 2.66 -5.00
CA ARG A 277 -12.82 2.30 -4.35
C ARG A 277 -11.66 2.23 -5.37
N GLN A 278 -10.43 2.48 -4.90
CA GLN A 278 -9.18 2.33 -5.67
C GLN A 278 -8.36 1.15 -5.10
N PHE A 279 -7.56 0.47 -5.94
CA PHE A 279 -6.69 -0.72 -5.71
C PHE A 279 -6.17 -0.90 -4.24
N SER A 280 -6.12 -2.07 -3.56
CA SER A 280 -5.33 -3.30 -3.83
C SER A 280 -5.55 -4.44 -2.79
N SER A 281 -5.33 -5.68 -3.26
CA SER A 281 -5.00 -6.95 -2.58
C SER A 281 -6.11 -7.72 -1.82
N ASN A 282 -6.48 -8.86 -2.41
CA ASN A 282 -6.95 -10.11 -1.78
C ASN A 282 -8.18 -10.09 -0.85
N GLN A 283 -8.94 -8.99 -0.77
CA GLN A 283 -10.07 -8.93 0.15
C GLN A 283 -11.42 -8.90 -0.58
N HIS A 284 -12.15 -10.00 -0.36
CA HIS A 284 -13.52 -10.32 -0.74
C HIS A 284 -13.79 -10.69 -2.20
N HIS A 285 -13.72 -12.01 -2.45
CA HIS A 285 -14.48 -12.69 -3.50
C HIS A 285 -15.93 -12.87 -3.02
N ASP A 286 -16.69 -11.78 -2.89
CA ASP A 286 -18.14 -11.96 -2.84
C ASP A 286 -18.56 -12.35 -4.26
N LEU A 287 -19.21 -13.51 -4.41
CA LEU A 287 -19.78 -14.01 -5.68
C LEU A 287 -21.09 -13.29 -6.05
N ASP A 288 -21.35 -12.14 -5.44
CA ASP A 288 -22.60 -11.41 -5.59
C ASP A 288 -22.62 -10.70 -6.93
N LYS A 289 -23.59 -11.05 -7.76
CA LYS A 289 -23.87 -10.39 -9.03
C LYS A 289 -24.73 -9.15 -8.77
N ILE A 290 -24.21 -7.97 -9.08
CA ILE A 290 -24.93 -6.70 -8.89
C ILE A 290 -25.31 -6.11 -10.24
N GLN A 291 -26.53 -5.57 -10.35
CA GLN A 291 -27.00 -4.94 -11.58
C GLN A 291 -27.41 -3.49 -11.36
N TYR A 292 -27.01 -2.66 -12.32
CA TYR A 292 -27.34 -1.24 -12.39
C TYR A 292 -27.84 -0.93 -13.80
N PHE A 293 -28.78 0.01 -13.90
CA PHE A 293 -29.29 0.47 -15.19
C PHE A 293 -29.17 1.99 -15.27
N VAL A 294 -28.66 2.47 -16.40
CA VAL A 294 -28.54 3.91 -16.72
C VAL A 294 -29.29 4.17 -18.01
N ASP A 295 -30.03 5.27 -18.06
CA ASP A 295 -30.71 5.72 -19.27
C ASP A 295 -30.68 7.25 -19.39
N GLU A 296 -30.83 7.76 -20.62
CA GLU A 296 -30.89 9.19 -20.93
C GLU A 296 -29.72 10.00 -20.33
N PHE A 297 -28.49 9.51 -20.45
CA PHE A 297 -27.32 10.17 -19.87
C PHE A 297 -26.95 11.44 -20.65
N ARG A 298 -26.98 12.58 -19.96
CA ARG A 298 -26.79 13.90 -20.56
C ARG A 298 -25.85 14.77 -19.74
N ILE A 299 -25.07 15.59 -20.45
CA ILE A 299 -24.22 16.64 -19.88
C ILE A 299 -24.74 17.99 -20.39
N LEU A 300 -25.31 18.81 -19.51
CA LEU A 300 -26.14 19.96 -19.89
C LEU A 300 -25.55 21.30 -19.44
N ARG A 301 -25.80 22.33 -20.27
CA ARG A 301 -25.44 23.73 -20.01
C ARG A 301 -26.34 24.41 -18.99
N THR A 302 -27.63 24.09 -19.02
CA THR A 302 -28.66 24.72 -18.20
C THR A 302 -29.33 23.71 -17.28
N MET A 303 -29.83 24.18 -16.14
CA MET A 303 -30.54 23.33 -15.18
C MET A 303 -31.76 22.70 -15.87
N PRO A 304 -31.88 21.36 -15.90
CA PRO A 304 -33.04 20.72 -16.48
C PRO A 304 -34.31 21.03 -15.66
N SER A 305 -35.44 21.19 -16.35
CA SER A 305 -36.75 21.36 -15.71
C SER A 305 -37.36 20.03 -15.26
N GLY A 306 -38.27 20.08 -14.27
CA GLY A 306 -39.03 18.91 -13.83
C GLY A 306 -38.18 17.86 -13.10
N VAL A 307 -37.16 18.31 -12.34
CA VAL A 307 -36.37 17.42 -11.48
C VAL A 307 -37.21 17.05 -10.26
N PRO A 308 -37.55 15.76 -10.06
CA PRO A 308 -38.33 15.35 -8.90
C PRO A 308 -37.52 15.58 -7.62
N THR A 309 -38.19 16.03 -6.56
CA THR A 309 -37.58 16.05 -5.22
C THR A 309 -37.59 14.64 -4.68
N ILE A 310 -36.41 14.02 -4.59
CA ILE A 310 -36.23 12.72 -3.97
C ILE A 310 -35.83 12.96 -2.51
N GLU A 311 -36.74 12.64 -1.59
CA GLU A 311 -36.39 12.54 -0.16
C GLU A 311 -35.60 11.25 0.06
N ASP A 312 -34.28 11.38 -0.12
CA ASP A 312 -33.33 10.35 0.28
C ASP A 312 -33.06 10.51 1.78
N ASN A 313 -33.78 9.74 2.59
CA ASN A 313 -33.53 9.64 4.03
C ASN A 313 -32.31 8.75 4.22
N ASP A 314 -31.22 9.38 4.61
CA ASP A 314 -29.84 8.91 4.78
C ASP A 314 -29.63 7.70 5.73
N HIS A 315 -30.65 6.89 5.99
CA HIS A 315 -30.63 5.74 6.90
C HIS A 315 -29.59 4.68 6.50
N GLU A 316 -29.18 4.61 5.22
CA GLU A 316 -28.09 3.73 4.76
C GLU A 316 -26.68 4.19 5.20
N LEU A 317 -26.49 5.47 5.58
CA LEU A 317 -25.16 6.04 5.85
C LEU A 317 -24.77 6.05 7.33
N LYS A 318 -25.71 5.80 8.24
CA LYS A 318 -25.43 5.56 9.65
C LYS A 318 -26.30 4.41 10.12
N PRO A 319 -25.99 3.16 9.72
CA PRO A 319 -26.70 2.04 10.31
C PRO A 319 -26.56 2.19 11.82
N VAL A 320 -27.70 2.29 12.48
CA VAL A 320 -27.73 2.43 13.93
C VAL A 320 -27.13 1.13 14.44
N ALA A 321 -25.94 1.25 15.03
CA ALA A 321 -25.28 0.16 15.72
C ALA A 321 -26.31 -0.57 16.60
N SER A 322 -26.64 -1.80 16.21
CA SER A 322 -27.65 -2.60 16.88
C SER A 322 -27.13 -4.01 17.09
N PHE A 323 -27.16 -4.49 18.32
CA PHE A 323 -26.79 -5.85 18.67
C PHE A 323 -27.77 -6.89 18.11
N VAL A 324 -28.97 -6.48 17.70
CA VAL A 324 -30.06 -7.37 17.23
C VAL A 324 -30.38 -7.21 15.74
N SER A 325 -29.56 -6.47 14.98
CA SER A 325 -29.75 -6.31 13.54
C SER A 325 -29.64 -7.64 12.81
N SER A 326 -30.38 -7.82 11.72
CA SER A 326 -30.18 -8.94 10.79
C SER A 326 -28.82 -8.88 10.09
N GLU A 327 -28.27 -7.68 9.92
CA GLU A 327 -27.01 -7.44 9.21
C GLU A 327 -25.76 -7.66 10.10
N PRO A 328 -24.87 -8.61 9.77
CA PRO A 328 -23.69 -8.90 10.59
C PRO A 328 -22.76 -7.70 10.79
N ARG A 329 -22.65 -6.82 9.78
CA ARG A 329 -21.78 -5.63 9.87
C ARG A 329 -22.30 -4.62 10.89
N GLU A 330 -23.62 -4.53 11.07
CA GLU A 330 -24.21 -3.62 12.05
C GLU A 330 -24.00 -4.14 13.47
N ARG A 331 -24.16 -5.45 13.69
CA ARG A 331 -23.85 -6.09 14.98
C ARG A 331 -22.37 -5.93 15.33
N ALA A 332 -21.47 -6.14 14.37
CA ALA A 332 -20.04 -5.92 14.57
C ALA A 332 -19.70 -4.45 14.92
N ARG A 333 -20.32 -3.48 14.23
CA ARG A 333 -20.16 -2.04 14.58
C ARG A 333 -20.71 -1.72 15.97
N ALA A 334 -21.82 -2.33 16.36
CA ALA A 334 -22.38 -2.18 17.70
C ALA A 334 -21.40 -2.65 18.78
N ILE A 335 -20.74 -3.79 18.56
CA ILE A 335 -19.70 -4.29 19.47
C ILE A 335 -18.48 -3.35 19.51
N ALA A 336 -18.07 -2.80 18.36
CA ALA A 336 -16.92 -1.90 18.30
C ALA A 336 -17.13 -0.63 19.17
N GLY A 337 -18.35 -0.08 19.14
CA GLY A 337 -18.76 1.07 19.95
C GLY A 337 -19.27 0.74 21.36
N ALA A 338 -19.28 -0.54 21.76
CA ALA A 338 -19.81 -0.98 23.03
C ALA A 338 -18.94 -0.56 24.23
N GLY A 339 -19.58 -0.09 25.30
CA GLY A 339 -19.00 0.12 26.63
C GLY A 339 -19.26 -1.07 27.56
N GLU A 340 -18.70 -1.05 28.77
CA GLU A 340 -18.82 -2.16 29.75
C GLU A 340 -20.26 -2.54 30.06
N GLU A 341 -21.18 -1.57 30.05
CA GLU A 341 -22.61 -1.75 30.26
C GLU A 341 -23.27 -2.68 29.23
N ASN A 342 -22.64 -2.88 28.07
CA ASN A 342 -23.14 -3.74 27.00
C ASN A 342 -22.61 -5.18 27.10
N ALA A 343 -21.79 -5.51 28.10
CA ALA A 343 -21.08 -6.79 28.16
C ALA A 343 -22.02 -8.02 28.07
N ALA A 344 -23.20 -7.98 28.69
CA ALA A 344 -24.17 -9.08 28.58
C ALA A 344 -24.70 -9.27 27.15
N ALA A 345 -24.97 -8.17 26.43
CA ALA A 345 -25.43 -8.22 25.05
C ALA A 345 -24.32 -8.72 24.11
N VAL A 346 -23.08 -8.27 24.32
CA VAL A 346 -21.92 -8.73 23.53
C VAL A 346 -21.61 -10.21 23.81
N ALA A 347 -21.81 -10.70 25.03
CA ALA A 347 -21.62 -12.11 25.38
C ALA A 347 -22.53 -13.03 24.57
N ALA A 348 -23.79 -12.63 24.34
CA ALA A 348 -24.71 -13.39 23.50
C ALA A 348 -24.23 -13.52 22.04
N LEU A 349 -23.50 -12.51 21.54
CA LEU A 349 -22.96 -12.47 20.19
C LEU A 349 -21.68 -13.32 19.99
N LEU A 350 -21.13 -13.91 21.05
CA LEU A 350 -20.07 -14.92 20.91
C LEU A 350 -20.54 -16.20 20.18
N SER A 351 -21.85 -16.42 20.12
CA SER A 351 -22.48 -17.54 19.39
C SER A 351 -23.11 -17.12 18.06
N ASP A 352 -22.82 -15.91 17.57
CA ASP A 352 -23.41 -15.38 16.33
C ASP A 352 -23.03 -16.24 15.11
N PRO A 353 -23.92 -16.46 14.12
CA PRO A 353 -23.59 -17.23 12.92
C PRO A 353 -22.45 -16.61 12.09
N ALA A 354 -22.28 -15.29 12.12
CA ALA A 354 -21.27 -14.60 11.33
C ALA A 354 -19.90 -14.53 12.05
N PRO A 355 -18.81 -15.03 11.44
CA PRO A 355 -17.47 -15.00 12.04
C PRO A 355 -17.01 -13.58 12.42
N LEU A 356 -17.32 -12.59 11.57
CA LEU A 356 -17.01 -11.18 11.84
C LEU A 356 -17.58 -10.70 13.19
N VAL A 357 -18.80 -11.11 13.54
CA VAL A 357 -19.47 -10.70 14.78
C VAL A 357 -18.82 -11.40 15.96
N ARG A 358 -18.59 -12.71 15.86
CA ARG A 358 -17.90 -13.49 16.92
C ARG A 358 -16.49 -12.97 17.17
N LEU A 359 -15.74 -12.63 16.13
CA LEU A 359 -14.40 -12.04 16.25
C LEU A 359 -14.45 -10.72 17.03
N ASN A 360 -15.35 -9.81 16.66
CA ASN A 360 -15.50 -8.53 17.37
C ASN A 360 -15.93 -8.74 18.83
N ALA A 361 -16.84 -9.68 19.09
CA ALA A 361 -17.26 -10.03 20.44
C ALA A 361 -16.11 -10.60 21.27
N ALA A 362 -15.31 -11.51 20.72
CA ALA A 362 -14.14 -12.05 21.40
C ALA A 362 -13.08 -10.96 21.69
N LEU A 363 -12.77 -10.11 20.71
CA LEU A 363 -11.86 -8.97 20.89
C LEU A 363 -12.38 -7.95 21.93
N TYR A 364 -13.69 -7.76 22.01
CA TYR A 364 -14.28 -6.96 23.08
C TYR A 364 -13.94 -7.53 24.47
N PHE A 365 -14.00 -8.85 24.65
CA PHE A 365 -13.66 -9.52 25.92
C PHE A 365 -12.15 -9.70 26.16
N THR A 366 -11.27 -9.31 25.23
CA THR A 366 -9.84 -9.16 25.56
C THR A 366 -9.55 -7.84 26.29
N ARG A 367 -10.49 -6.89 26.28
CA ARG A 367 -10.34 -5.56 26.88
C ARG A 367 -11.34 -5.26 27.99
N VAL A 368 -12.55 -5.85 27.94
CA VAL A 368 -13.59 -5.68 28.97
C VAL A 368 -13.70 -6.93 29.83
N GLN A 369 -13.77 -6.73 31.15
CA GLN A 369 -14.02 -7.79 32.12
C GLN A 369 -15.51 -8.04 32.31
N TYR A 370 -15.93 -9.27 32.07
CA TYR A 370 -17.28 -9.78 32.31
C TYR A 370 -17.21 -11.30 32.48
N PRO A 371 -16.86 -11.81 33.69
CA PRO A 371 -16.65 -13.23 33.95
C PRO A 371 -17.76 -14.18 33.46
N PRO A 372 -19.06 -13.81 33.44
CA PRO A 372 -20.11 -14.69 32.89
C PRO A 372 -19.93 -15.03 31.40
N SER A 373 -19.18 -14.24 30.62
CA SER A 373 -18.87 -14.59 29.22
C SER A 373 -18.00 -15.84 29.09
N ALA A 374 -17.27 -16.22 30.15
CA ALA A 374 -16.36 -17.36 30.15
C ALA A 374 -17.07 -18.69 29.81
N ASP A 375 -18.30 -18.89 30.27
CA ASP A 375 -19.06 -20.11 29.98
C ASP A 375 -19.36 -20.24 28.48
N THR A 376 -19.72 -19.14 27.84
CA THR A 376 -19.96 -19.11 26.39
C THR A 376 -18.66 -19.32 25.62
N LEU A 377 -17.57 -18.67 26.04
CA LEU A 377 -16.24 -18.85 25.44
C LEU A 377 -15.77 -20.30 25.55
N ARG A 378 -15.92 -20.96 26.71
CA ARG A 378 -15.56 -22.37 26.90
C ARG A 378 -16.35 -23.29 25.97
N GLY A 379 -17.66 -23.07 25.86
CA GLY A 379 -18.55 -23.86 25.00
C GLY A 379 -18.25 -23.70 23.51
N GLN A 380 -18.02 -22.48 23.05
CA GLN A 380 -17.80 -22.18 21.62
C GLN A 380 -16.38 -22.48 21.15
N LEU A 381 -15.35 -22.19 21.96
CA LEU A 381 -13.95 -22.30 21.55
C LEU A 381 -13.59 -23.71 21.05
N LEU A 382 -14.09 -24.75 21.71
CA LEU A 382 -13.87 -26.14 21.31
C LEU A 382 -14.71 -26.59 20.12
N THR A 383 -15.41 -25.71 19.41
CA THR A 383 -16.14 -26.01 18.17
C THR A 383 -15.98 -24.93 17.10
N GLU A 384 -15.31 -23.82 17.42
CA GLU A 384 -15.09 -22.70 16.53
C GLU A 384 -14.34 -23.11 15.23
N PRO A 385 -14.96 -22.95 14.05
CA PRO A 385 -14.32 -23.26 12.77
C PRO A 385 -13.32 -22.19 12.29
N ASP A 386 -13.50 -20.93 12.68
CA ASP A 386 -12.67 -19.81 12.23
C ASP A 386 -11.47 -19.60 13.17
N GLN A 387 -10.25 -19.58 12.60
CA GLN A 387 -9.02 -19.54 13.39
C GLN A 387 -8.78 -18.19 14.06
N ASP A 388 -9.12 -17.09 13.38
CA ASP A 388 -8.94 -15.75 13.93
C ASP A 388 -9.91 -15.52 15.08
N VAL A 389 -11.15 -15.99 14.92
CA VAL A 389 -12.14 -16.03 16.01
C VAL A 389 -11.63 -16.89 17.15
N GLY A 390 -11.12 -18.10 16.88
CA GLY A 390 -10.61 -19.01 17.89
C GLY A 390 -9.44 -18.44 18.69
N VAL A 391 -8.46 -17.80 18.02
CA VAL A 391 -7.34 -17.10 18.68
C VAL A 391 -7.84 -15.97 19.57
N ALA A 392 -8.79 -15.15 19.08
CA ALA A 392 -9.39 -14.10 19.88
C ALA A 392 -10.15 -14.66 21.09
N MET A 393 -10.88 -15.77 20.92
CA MET A 393 -11.60 -16.44 22.01
C MET A 393 -10.66 -17.02 23.08
N VAL A 394 -9.50 -17.57 22.69
CA VAL A 394 -8.46 -18.00 23.66
C VAL A 394 -8.00 -16.83 24.53
N ARG A 395 -7.64 -15.71 23.89
CA ARG A 395 -7.19 -14.50 24.60
C ARG A 395 -8.29 -13.92 25.48
N ALA A 396 -9.51 -13.88 24.97
CA ALA A 396 -10.68 -13.42 25.71
C ALA A 396 -10.88 -14.29 26.96
N LEU A 397 -10.91 -15.61 26.80
CA LEU A 397 -11.13 -16.54 27.91
C LEU A 397 -10.04 -16.40 28.98
N TYR A 398 -8.76 -16.30 28.58
CA TYR A 398 -7.68 -16.06 29.52
C TYR A 398 -7.82 -14.70 30.22
N ASN A 399 -8.24 -13.66 29.52
CA ASN A 399 -8.52 -12.36 30.15
C ASN A 399 -9.65 -12.49 31.19
N GLN A 400 -10.72 -13.23 30.89
CA GLN A 400 -11.88 -13.35 31.78
C GLN A 400 -11.60 -14.15 33.07
N VAL A 401 -10.82 -15.24 32.98
CA VAL A 401 -10.70 -16.19 34.11
C VAL A 401 -9.26 -16.66 34.38
N GLY A 402 -8.28 -16.14 33.65
CA GLY A 402 -6.87 -16.49 33.83
C GLY A 402 -6.62 -17.99 33.77
N ASP A 403 -5.98 -18.49 34.82
CA ASP A 403 -5.58 -19.88 34.95
C ASP A 403 -6.76 -20.87 35.03
N ASP A 404 -7.98 -20.42 35.37
CA ASP A 404 -9.15 -21.30 35.37
C ASP A 404 -9.54 -21.76 33.96
N ALA A 405 -8.99 -21.13 32.91
CA ALA A 405 -9.14 -21.56 31.51
C ALA A 405 -8.28 -22.79 31.15
N ARG A 406 -7.34 -23.18 32.02
CA ARG A 406 -6.28 -24.16 31.72
C ARG A 406 -6.82 -25.47 31.13
N ASP A 407 -7.85 -26.06 31.72
CA ASP A 407 -8.40 -27.33 31.21
C ASP A 407 -9.02 -27.19 29.81
N THR A 408 -9.60 -26.03 29.50
CA THR A 408 -10.13 -25.74 28.17
C THR A 408 -9.00 -25.62 27.15
N PHE A 409 -7.89 -24.96 27.52
CA PHE A 409 -6.71 -24.84 26.67
C PHE A 409 -6.01 -26.19 26.46
N LYS A 410 -5.88 -27.01 27.50
CA LYS A 410 -5.39 -28.39 27.37
C LYS A 410 -6.24 -29.20 26.41
N ALA A 411 -7.58 -29.11 26.53
CA ALA A 411 -8.49 -29.77 25.61
C ALA A 411 -8.32 -29.29 24.17
N LEU A 412 -8.21 -27.97 23.95
CA LEU A 412 -8.02 -27.39 22.63
C LEU A 412 -6.72 -27.86 21.96
N VAL A 413 -5.60 -27.86 22.69
CA VAL A 413 -4.29 -28.27 22.18
C VAL A 413 -4.26 -29.75 21.78
N ARG A 414 -4.95 -30.61 22.55
CA ARG A 414 -5.03 -32.06 22.30
C ARG A 414 -5.91 -32.43 21.11
N GLN A 415 -6.80 -31.54 20.67
CA GLN A 415 -7.67 -31.81 19.52
C GLN A 415 -6.87 -31.79 18.21
N SER A 416 -7.23 -32.69 17.30
CA SER A 416 -6.74 -32.68 15.91
C SER A 416 -7.74 -31.92 15.05
N ARG A 417 -7.32 -30.79 14.47
CA ARG A 417 -8.16 -29.93 13.62
C ARG A 417 -7.42 -29.54 12.35
N PHE A 418 -8.17 -29.21 11.30
CA PHE A 418 -7.63 -28.46 10.18
C PHE A 418 -7.42 -27.01 10.64
N TYR A 419 -6.18 -26.53 10.54
CA TYR A 419 -5.71 -25.23 11.04
C TYR A 419 -5.70 -25.15 12.58
N GLU A 420 -4.56 -24.71 13.13
CA GLU A 420 -4.17 -25.00 14.53
C GLU A 420 -3.60 -23.76 15.25
N ASP A 421 -3.97 -22.55 14.80
CA ASP A 421 -3.44 -21.28 15.33
C ASP A 421 -4.01 -20.97 16.72
N SER A 422 -5.27 -21.31 16.96
CA SER A 422 -5.90 -21.23 18.28
C SER A 422 -5.26 -22.21 19.28
N ALA A 423 -4.79 -23.39 18.82
CA ALA A 423 -4.03 -24.30 19.66
C ALA A 423 -2.64 -23.74 20.01
N ALA A 424 -1.97 -23.08 19.07
CA ALA A 424 -0.72 -22.37 19.34
C ALA A 424 -0.92 -21.23 20.36
N GLU A 425 -1.98 -20.43 20.21
CA GLU A 425 -2.33 -19.39 21.19
C GLU A 425 -2.62 -19.99 22.57
N ALA A 426 -3.37 -21.10 22.64
CA ALA A 426 -3.66 -21.78 23.90
C ALA A 426 -2.40 -22.32 24.57
N ALA A 427 -1.44 -22.87 23.81
CA ALA A 427 -0.15 -23.26 24.36
C ALA A 427 0.64 -22.08 24.95
N ARG A 428 0.60 -20.90 24.29
CA ARG A 428 1.18 -19.67 24.86
C ARG A 428 0.49 -19.27 26.17
N MET A 429 -0.83 -19.34 26.25
CA MET A 429 -1.55 -19.05 27.49
C MET A 429 -1.23 -20.06 28.60
N LEU A 430 -1.10 -21.35 28.26
CA LEU A 430 -0.64 -22.38 29.21
C LEU A 430 0.76 -22.07 29.75
N ALA A 431 1.68 -21.59 28.90
CA ALA A 431 3.05 -21.26 29.29
C ALA A 431 3.14 -20.17 30.37
N ARG A 432 2.17 -19.25 30.43
CA ARG A 432 2.13 -18.17 31.44
C ARG A 432 1.90 -18.65 32.86
N SER A 433 1.45 -19.90 33.03
CA SER A 433 1.26 -20.49 34.35
C SER A 433 2.58 -20.85 35.05
N HIS A 434 3.70 -20.96 34.31
CA HIS A 434 5.01 -21.35 34.84
C HIS A 434 5.00 -22.68 35.64
N VAL A 435 4.09 -23.62 35.32
CA VAL A 435 4.03 -24.95 35.97
C VAL A 435 4.35 -26.08 34.99
N ASP A 436 5.14 -27.05 35.43
CA ASP A 436 5.57 -28.18 34.59
C ASP A 436 4.42 -29.09 34.11
N GLU A 437 3.27 -29.05 34.78
CA GLU A 437 2.11 -29.89 34.46
C GLU A 437 1.61 -29.72 33.02
N VAL A 438 1.80 -28.52 32.43
CA VAL A 438 1.35 -28.23 31.06
C VAL A 438 2.36 -28.63 29.98
N ILE A 439 3.56 -29.10 30.34
CA ILE A 439 4.63 -29.44 29.39
C ILE A 439 4.16 -30.50 28.39
N ALA A 440 3.50 -31.56 28.88
CA ALA A 440 3.02 -32.64 28.02
C ALA A 440 1.99 -32.12 27.00
N ASP A 441 1.15 -31.17 27.42
CA ASP A 441 0.14 -30.56 26.55
C ASP A 441 0.77 -29.71 25.46
N ILE A 442 1.71 -28.84 25.82
CA ILE A 442 2.43 -28.02 24.84
C ILE A 442 3.22 -28.93 23.88
N THR A 443 3.83 -30.00 24.37
CA THR A 443 4.66 -30.92 23.56
C THR A 443 3.83 -31.67 22.51
N ILE A 444 2.52 -31.90 22.72
CA ILE A 444 1.64 -32.53 21.72
C ILE A 444 1.60 -31.73 20.42
N LEU A 445 1.86 -30.42 20.46
CA LEU A 445 1.95 -29.61 19.25
C LEU A 445 3.05 -30.08 18.30
N TYR A 446 4.03 -30.88 18.74
CA TYR A 446 5.01 -31.55 17.87
C TYR A 446 4.34 -32.35 16.73
N ALA A 447 3.16 -32.92 16.95
CA ALA A 447 2.44 -33.68 15.92
C ALA A 447 1.62 -32.82 14.95
N LYS A 448 1.61 -31.49 15.12
CA LYS A 448 0.85 -30.56 14.28
C LYS A 448 1.47 -30.42 12.90
N ARG A 449 0.62 -30.24 11.88
CA ARG A 449 1.07 -30.17 10.48
C ARG A 449 1.85 -28.89 10.18
N SER A 450 1.39 -27.77 10.72
CA SER A 450 1.99 -26.47 10.49
C SER A 450 3.30 -26.33 11.27
N TRP A 451 4.41 -26.07 10.56
CA TRP A 451 5.70 -25.80 11.19
C TRP A 451 5.65 -24.53 12.07
N LEU A 452 4.78 -23.57 11.75
CA LEU A 452 4.55 -22.39 12.59
C LEU A 452 4.01 -22.78 13.96
N VAL A 453 3.05 -23.71 14.02
CA VAL A 453 2.47 -24.19 15.29
C VAL A 453 3.49 -24.98 16.11
N ARG A 454 4.31 -25.82 15.45
CA ARG A 454 5.42 -26.52 16.12
C ARG A 454 6.47 -25.53 16.66
N ARG A 455 6.76 -24.46 15.93
CA ARG A 455 7.63 -23.38 16.42
C ARG A 455 7.03 -22.65 17.62
N GLU A 456 5.72 -22.36 17.61
CA GLU A 456 5.06 -21.74 18.76
C GLU A 456 5.05 -22.66 19.99
N ALA A 457 5.04 -23.98 19.81
CA ALA A 457 5.24 -24.92 20.92
C ALA A 457 6.60 -24.75 21.59
N VAL A 458 7.68 -24.62 20.80
CA VAL A 458 9.03 -24.33 21.29
C VAL A 458 9.05 -23.02 22.08
N ARG A 459 8.40 -21.97 21.56
CA ARG A 459 8.29 -20.68 22.28
C ARG A 459 7.52 -20.80 23.58
N ALA A 460 6.41 -21.51 23.59
CA ALA A 460 5.62 -21.74 24.79
C ALA A 460 6.43 -22.52 25.85
N LEU A 461 7.19 -23.55 25.46
CA LEU A 461 8.09 -24.26 26.37
C LEU A 461 9.20 -23.34 26.91
N ALA A 462 9.76 -22.46 26.06
CA ALA A 462 10.75 -21.48 26.50
C ALA A 462 10.15 -20.44 27.48
N GLU A 463 8.95 -19.94 27.20
CA GLU A 463 8.22 -18.97 28.04
C GLU A 463 7.83 -19.55 29.39
N LEU A 464 7.56 -20.87 29.48
CA LEU A 464 7.30 -21.54 30.76
C LEU A 464 8.46 -21.33 31.75
N GLY A 465 9.70 -21.25 31.24
CA GLY A 465 10.88 -20.84 32.02
C GLY A 465 11.37 -21.86 33.04
N THR A 466 10.86 -23.10 33.00
CA THR A 466 11.29 -24.17 33.91
C THR A 466 12.39 -25.04 33.30
N GLU A 467 13.21 -25.64 34.15
CA GLU A 467 14.27 -26.56 33.72
C GLU A 467 13.72 -27.77 32.95
N ASN A 468 12.56 -28.28 33.35
CA ASN A 468 11.90 -29.39 32.67
C ASN A 468 11.34 -28.99 31.30
N ALA A 469 10.85 -27.76 31.14
CA ALA A 469 10.43 -27.26 29.83
C ALA A 469 11.61 -27.05 28.88
N GLN A 470 12.74 -26.56 29.41
CA GLN A 470 14.01 -26.48 28.67
C GLN A 470 14.44 -27.85 28.15
N ARG A 471 14.34 -28.91 28.98
CA ARG A 471 14.59 -30.29 28.54
C ARG A 471 13.59 -30.79 27.52
N ALA A 472 12.29 -30.53 27.73
CA ALA A 472 11.23 -30.97 26.83
C ALA A 472 11.37 -30.35 25.44
N MET A 473 11.73 -29.06 25.37
CA MET A 473 11.97 -28.32 24.13
C MET A 473 13.00 -29.02 23.22
N MET A 474 13.94 -29.77 23.80
CA MET A 474 14.98 -30.45 23.05
C MET A 474 14.47 -31.59 22.15
N ILE A 475 13.22 -32.04 22.28
CA ILE A 475 12.61 -32.99 21.33
C ILE A 475 12.50 -32.38 19.92
N PHE A 476 12.36 -31.06 19.83
CA PHE A 476 12.22 -30.33 18.58
C PHE A 476 13.56 -30.13 17.83
N LEU A 477 14.70 -30.57 18.38
CA LEU A 477 15.99 -30.53 17.67
C LEU A 477 16.09 -31.49 16.49
N GLN A 478 15.20 -32.49 16.41
CA GLN A 478 15.13 -33.43 15.29
C GLN A 478 13.99 -33.09 14.32
N GLU A 479 13.40 -31.90 14.45
CA GLU A 479 12.37 -31.43 13.52
C GLU A 479 12.87 -31.35 12.09
N VAL A 480 11.97 -31.55 11.13
CA VAL A 480 12.33 -31.44 9.70
C VAL A 480 12.55 -29.97 9.29
N ASP A 481 11.77 -29.06 9.86
CA ASP A 481 11.82 -27.64 9.50
C ASP A 481 12.92 -26.90 10.30
N PRO A 482 13.90 -26.27 9.63
CA PRO A 482 15.00 -25.60 10.30
C PRO A 482 14.56 -24.39 11.13
N MET A 483 13.41 -23.77 10.87
CA MET A 483 12.91 -22.65 11.68
C MET A 483 12.41 -23.11 13.05
N VAL A 484 11.94 -24.34 13.17
CA VAL A 484 11.58 -24.92 14.47
C VAL A 484 12.84 -25.24 15.27
N ARG A 485 13.83 -25.89 14.64
CA ARG A 485 15.14 -26.18 15.28
C ARG A 485 15.88 -24.91 15.68
N LEU A 486 15.83 -23.86 14.85
CA LEU A 486 16.39 -22.56 15.14
C LEU A 486 15.77 -21.94 16.39
N GLU A 487 14.46 -22.04 16.56
CA GLU A 487 13.77 -21.54 17.74
C GLU A 487 14.23 -22.27 19.01
N VAL A 488 14.54 -23.57 18.92
CA VAL A 488 15.14 -24.31 20.04
C VAL A 488 16.52 -23.75 20.38
N ALA A 489 17.40 -23.61 19.38
CA ALA A 489 18.76 -23.11 19.60
C ALA A 489 18.78 -21.67 20.14
N ARG A 490 17.80 -20.83 19.76
CA ARG A 490 17.63 -19.46 20.29
C ARG A 490 17.34 -19.43 21.78
N ASN A 491 16.49 -20.34 22.25
CA ASN A 491 15.95 -20.33 23.61
C ASN A 491 16.63 -21.34 24.55
N ALA A 492 17.59 -22.12 24.04
CA ALA A 492 18.32 -23.11 24.82
C ALA A 492 19.16 -22.44 25.92
N ASP A 493 18.96 -22.91 27.16
CA ASP A 493 19.89 -22.67 28.25
C ASP A 493 20.89 -23.83 28.36
N VAL A 494 22.11 -23.56 27.93
CA VAL A 494 23.21 -24.55 27.90
C VAL A 494 23.76 -24.87 29.29
N ASN A 495 23.34 -24.17 30.35
CA ASN A 495 23.77 -24.47 31.72
C ASN A 495 22.94 -25.60 32.37
N ILE A 496 21.92 -26.10 31.66
CA ILE A 496 21.09 -27.22 32.10
C ILE A 496 21.56 -28.51 31.44
N ASP A 497 21.83 -29.55 32.23
CA ASP A 497 22.13 -30.89 31.69
C ASP A 497 20.86 -31.55 31.11
N PRO A 498 20.89 -32.13 29.88
CA PRO A 498 22.02 -32.31 28.96
C PRO A 498 21.99 -31.36 27.74
N ILE A 499 21.51 -30.13 27.89
CA ILE A 499 21.26 -29.18 26.78
C ILE A 499 22.56 -28.72 26.11
N ASP A 500 23.63 -28.52 26.89
CA ASP A 500 24.99 -28.29 26.41
C ASP A 500 25.41 -29.28 25.31
N ARG A 501 25.29 -30.59 25.59
CA ARG A 501 25.67 -31.68 24.67
C ARG A 501 24.78 -31.70 23.44
N ARG A 502 23.51 -31.31 23.57
CA ARG A 502 22.59 -31.20 22.44
C ARG A 502 22.92 -30.00 21.54
N MET A 503 23.30 -28.86 22.11
CA MET A 503 23.78 -27.73 21.33
C MET A 503 25.13 -28.03 20.66
N GLU A 504 26.04 -28.73 21.34
CA GLU A 504 27.28 -29.20 20.72
C GLU A 504 27.00 -30.09 19.51
N TRP A 505 26.12 -31.09 19.67
CA TRP A 505 25.73 -31.94 18.55
C TRP A 505 25.13 -31.13 17.39
N GLY A 506 24.18 -30.21 17.68
CA GLY A 506 23.54 -29.36 16.67
C GLY A 506 24.50 -28.42 15.95
N SER A 507 25.55 -27.95 16.63
CA SER A 507 26.53 -27.01 16.08
C SER A 507 27.32 -27.57 14.89
N VAL A 508 27.49 -28.90 14.81
CA VAL A 508 28.25 -29.57 13.73
C VAL A 508 27.42 -30.50 12.86
N ASN A 509 26.24 -30.94 13.32
CA ASN A 509 25.42 -31.93 12.59
C ASN A 509 24.15 -31.36 11.94
N ASP A 510 23.73 -30.12 12.26
CA ASP A 510 22.54 -29.55 11.61
C ASP A 510 22.82 -29.24 10.13
N LEU A 511 21.84 -29.44 9.25
CA LEU A 511 21.97 -29.11 7.83
C LEU A 511 21.87 -27.61 7.53
N SER A 512 21.30 -26.83 8.45
CA SER A 512 21.15 -25.38 8.33
C SER A 512 22.31 -24.65 9.00
N ALA A 513 23.07 -23.88 8.21
CA ALA A 513 24.15 -23.02 8.71
C ALA A 513 23.66 -22.04 9.80
N VAL A 514 22.43 -21.55 9.68
CA VAL A 514 21.84 -20.65 10.69
C VAL A 514 21.61 -21.39 12.00
N VAL A 515 21.08 -22.61 11.97
CA VAL A 515 20.88 -23.41 13.20
C VAL A 515 22.22 -23.75 13.85
N GLN A 516 23.20 -24.20 13.05
CA GLN A 516 24.57 -24.45 13.53
C GLN A 516 25.15 -23.22 14.25
N ALA A 517 25.01 -22.04 13.66
CA ALA A 517 25.52 -20.79 14.23
C ALA A 517 24.86 -20.44 15.57
N TYR A 518 23.54 -20.62 15.68
CA TYR A 518 22.84 -20.39 16.95
C TYR A 518 23.22 -21.42 18.01
N CYS A 519 23.45 -22.68 17.64
CA CYS A 519 23.98 -23.69 18.56
C CYS A 519 25.40 -23.32 19.07
N TYR A 520 26.31 -22.92 18.18
CA TYR A 520 27.63 -22.42 18.58
C TYR A 520 27.52 -21.21 19.51
N ALA A 521 26.70 -20.22 19.13
CA ALA A 521 26.50 -19.02 19.93
C ALA A 521 25.88 -19.33 21.30
N ALA A 522 24.94 -20.28 21.39
CA ALA A 522 24.40 -20.72 22.66
C ALA A 522 25.52 -21.26 23.57
N LEU A 523 26.41 -22.11 23.05
CA LEU A 523 27.55 -22.64 23.80
C LEU A 523 28.51 -21.55 24.30
N THR A 524 28.71 -20.45 23.56
CA THR A 524 29.55 -19.33 24.06
C THR A 524 29.02 -18.69 25.35
N ARG A 525 27.72 -18.89 25.66
CA ARG A 525 27.07 -18.43 26.89
C ARG A 525 27.16 -19.44 28.05
N SER A 526 27.69 -20.64 27.83
CA SER A 526 27.89 -21.65 28.87
C SER A 526 28.79 -21.14 30.00
N ASP A 527 28.47 -21.47 31.24
CA ASP A 527 29.30 -21.19 32.41
C ASP A 527 30.47 -22.18 32.54
N ASP A 528 30.35 -23.37 31.94
CA ASP A 528 31.47 -24.30 31.75
C ASP A 528 32.44 -23.75 30.69
N PRO A 529 33.72 -23.44 31.04
CA PRO A 529 34.73 -23.00 30.09
C PRO A 529 35.00 -23.98 28.95
N VAL A 530 34.84 -25.30 29.17
CA VAL A 530 35.04 -26.33 28.14
C VAL A 530 33.97 -26.20 27.06
N MET A 531 32.71 -26.14 27.46
CA MET A 531 31.59 -25.95 26.52
C MET A 531 31.64 -24.58 25.82
N ARG A 532 32.04 -23.53 26.55
CA ARG A 532 32.27 -22.21 25.96
C ARG A 532 33.36 -22.23 24.88
N SER A 533 34.46 -22.93 25.13
CA SER A 533 35.54 -23.13 24.15
C SER A 533 35.04 -23.86 22.88
N ARG A 534 34.16 -24.85 23.04
CA ARG A 534 33.48 -25.53 21.91
C ARG A 534 32.61 -24.56 21.12
N GLY A 535 31.92 -23.64 21.79
CA GLY A 535 31.17 -22.54 21.14
C GLY A 535 32.05 -21.68 20.23
N TYR A 536 33.26 -21.32 20.68
CA TYR A 536 34.20 -20.52 19.88
C TYR A 536 34.71 -21.23 18.61
N ALA A 537 34.55 -22.55 18.48
CA ALA A 537 34.87 -23.26 17.24
C ALA A 537 34.04 -22.76 16.05
N GLY A 538 32.82 -22.24 16.29
CA GLY A 538 31.98 -21.64 15.26
C GLY A 538 32.62 -20.43 14.56
N LEU A 539 33.53 -19.71 15.24
CA LEU A 539 34.31 -18.61 14.66
C LEU A 539 35.36 -19.07 13.65
N ARG A 540 35.59 -20.38 13.53
CA ARG A 540 36.49 -20.99 12.55
C ARG A 540 35.75 -21.84 11.52
N SER A 541 34.41 -21.77 11.49
CA SER A 541 33.61 -22.46 10.48
C SER A 541 34.02 -22.02 9.08
N GLU A 542 34.04 -22.95 8.13
CA GLU A 542 34.24 -22.66 6.70
C GLU A 542 33.15 -21.71 6.15
N MET A 543 31.96 -21.75 6.74
CA MET A 543 30.83 -20.91 6.35
C MET A 543 30.92 -19.53 6.98
N ALA A 544 31.12 -18.49 6.17
CA ALA A 544 31.20 -17.11 6.64
C ALA A 544 29.93 -16.65 7.36
N GLU A 545 28.75 -17.18 6.99
CA GLU A 545 27.49 -16.89 7.68
C GLU A 545 27.51 -17.36 9.14
N VAL A 546 28.06 -18.55 9.42
CA VAL A 546 28.21 -19.08 10.78
C VAL A 546 29.11 -18.17 11.60
N ARG A 547 30.31 -17.86 11.08
CA ARG A 547 31.27 -16.98 11.76
C ARG A 547 30.65 -15.62 12.09
N ARG A 548 29.93 -15.03 11.12
CA ARG A 548 29.25 -13.73 11.27
C ARG A 548 28.19 -13.79 12.37
N ILE A 549 27.27 -14.76 12.35
CA ILE A 549 26.18 -14.87 13.31
C ILE A 549 26.72 -15.10 14.72
N VAL A 550 27.70 -15.99 14.89
CA VAL A 550 28.32 -16.24 16.21
C VAL A 550 28.98 -14.96 16.74
N ALA A 551 29.72 -14.22 15.91
CA ALA A 551 30.32 -12.95 16.29
C ALA A 551 29.28 -11.89 16.68
N GLU A 552 28.18 -11.77 15.95
CA GLU A 552 27.07 -10.84 16.26
C GLU A 552 26.40 -11.19 17.59
N MET A 553 26.15 -12.48 17.83
CA MET A 553 25.52 -12.96 19.06
C MET A 553 26.41 -12.80 20.28
N MET A 554 27.72 -13.07 20.15
CA MET A 554 28.69 -12.73 21.20
C MET A 554 28.61 -11.25 21.53
N GLY A 555 28.47 -10.36 20.54
CA GLY A 555 28.26 -8.92 20.75
C GLY A 555 27.06 -8.54 21.64
N ASN A 556 26.07 -9.41 21.79
CA ASN A 556 24.91 -9.21 22.66
C ASN A 556 25.11 -9.82 24.07
N ASP A 557 26.25 -10.45 24.32
CA ASP A 557 26.68 -10.99 25.62
C ASP A 557 27.95 -10.26 26.08
N SER A 558 27.93 -9.61 27.25
CA SER A 558 28.94 -8.62 27.63
C SER A 558 30.22 -9.21 28.23
N ARG A 559 30.48 -10.50 28.01
CA ARG A 559 31.60 -11.23 28.62
C ARG A 559 32.94 -10.79 28.04
N ALA A 560 33.89 -10.47 28.91
CA ALA A 560 35.22 -9.99 28.51
C ALA A 560 36.00 -11.07 27.74
N GLU A 561 35.72 -12.34 28.02
CA GLU A 561 36.28 -13.51 27.34
C GLU A 561 36.02 -13.50 25.83
N HIS A 562 34.96 -12.84 25.36
CA HIS A 562 34.62 -12.74 23.94
C HIS A 562 35.59 -11.84 23.17
N VAL A 563 36.26 -10.89 23.84
CA VAL A 563 37.05 -9.83 23.20
C VAL A 563 38.17 -10.40 22.33
N GLN A 564 39.02 -11.28 22.88
CA GLN A 564 40.14 -11.88 22.13
C GLN A 564 39.68 -12.64 20.88
N HIS A 565 38.51 -13.26 20.95
CA HIS A 565 37.94 -14.05 19.87
C HIS A 565 37.35 -13.16 18.77
N LEU A 566 36.73 -12.05 19.15
CA LEU A 566 36.24 -11.05 18.20
C LEU A 566 37.40 -10.27 17.56
N GLU A 567 38.47 -9.96 18.30
CA GLU A 567 39.68 -9.31 17.75
C GLU A 567 40.31 -10.16 16.63
N ALA A 568 40.37 -11.49 16.81
CA ALA A 568 40.88 -12.39 15.78
C ALA A 568 40.09 -12.31 14.45
N LEU A 569 38.77 -12.09 14.52
CA LEU A 569 37.90 -11.98 13.35
C LEU A 569 38.04 -10.67 12.58
N LEU A 570 38.77 -9.67 13.12
CA LEU A 570 39.09 -8.46 12.35
C LEU A 570 40.01 -8.75 11.16
N SER A 571 40.62 -9.93 11.11
CA SER A 571 41.43 -10.41 9.98
C SER A 571 40.67 -11.38 9.06
N ASP A 572 39.36 -11.58 9.28
CA ASP A 572 38.57 -12.55 8.51
C ASP A 572 38.57 -12.21 7.01
N THR A 573 38.57 -13.23 6.15
CA THR A 573 38.55 -13.02 4.70
C THR A 573 37.25 -12.38 4.22
N ASN A 574 36.13 -12.61 4.92
CA ASN A 574 34.84 -12.06 4.58
C ASN A 574 34.60 -10.70 5.28
N PRO A 575 34.35 -9.60 4.54
CA PRO A 575 34.15 -8.28 5.13
C PRO A 575 32.91 -8.18 6.03
N PHE A 576 31.88 -9.00 5.82
CA PHE A 576 30.70 -9.01 6.72
C PHE A 576 31.04 -9.61 8.08
N VAL A 577 31.96 -10.59 8.15
CA VAL A 577 32.45 -11.15 9.42
C VAL A 577 33.30 -10.12 10.16
N ARG A 578 34.21 -9.43 9.45
CA ARG A 578 35.01 -8.33 10.03
C ARG A 578 34.11 -7.21 10.57
N ALA A 579 33.08 -6.83 9.82
CA ALA A 579 32.11 -5.81 10.26
C ALA A 579 31.32 -6.24 11.50
N ALA A 580 30.88 -7.51 11.55
CA ALA A 580 30.22 -8.08 12.71
C ALA A 580 31.14 -8.06 13.95
N ALA A 581 32.38 -8.54 13.80
CA ALA A 581 33.38 -8.52 14.85
C ALA A 581 33.64 -7.11 15.39
N LEU A 582 33.85 -6.14 14.50
CA LEU A 582 34.03 -4.73 14.84
C LEU A 582 32.83 -4.19 15.63
N LYS A 583 31.60 -4.37 15.12
CA LYS A 583 30.39 -3.89 15.80
C LYS A 583 30.24 -4.54 17.18
N SER A 584 30.50 -5.84 17.30
CA SER A 584 30.45 -6.58 18.56
C SER A 584 31.51 -6.11 19.56
N LEU A 585 32.76 -5.86 19.14
CA LEU A 585 33.81 -5.31 20.00
C LEU A 585 33.43 -3.95 20.60
N PHE A 586 32.71 -3.11 19.85
CA PHE A 586 32.19 -1.84 20.34
C PHE A 586 30.90 -1.97 21.17
N LYS A 587 30.32 -3.17 21.32
CA LYS A 587 29.29 -3.44 22.33
C LYS A 587 29.88 -3.96 23.64
N MET A 588 31.06 -4.59 23.57
CA MET A 588 31.77 -5.12 24.73
C MET A 588 32.23 -4.00 25.69
N PRO A 589 32.29 -4.25 27.00
CA PRO A 589 32.80 -3.27 27.96
C PRO A 589 34.29 -2.95 27.72
N GLY A 590 34.69 -1.74 28.13
CA GLY A 590 36.06 -1.23 28.01
C GLY A 590 36.27 -0.25 26.85
N GLN A 591 37.30 0.58 26.97
CA GLN A 591 37.73 1.48 25.90
C GLN A 591 38.42 0.68 24.77
N ARG A 592 38.37 1.22 23.55
CA ARG A 592 39.02 0.65 22.38
C ARG A 592 40.08 1.61 21.87
N SER A 593 41.28 1.12 21.64
CA SER A 593 42.33 1.86 20.93
C SER A 593 42.45 1.35 19.50
N PHE A 594 42.97 2.18 18.60
CA PHE A 594 43.25 1.72 17.25
C PHE A 594 44.37 0.70 17.17
N GLU A 595 45.24 0.62 18.18
CA GLU A 595 46.29 -0.40 18.27
C GLU A 595 45.69 -1.81 18.14
N GLN A 596 44.55 -2.05 18.79
CA GLN A 596 43.79 -3.31 18.72
C GLN A 596 43.14 -3.56 17.35
N LEU A 597 42.92 -2.50 16.57
CA LEU A 597 42.26 -2.56 15.26
C LEU A 597 43.23 -2.32 14.10
N THR A 598 44.55 -2.40 14.33
CA THR A 598 45.58 -2.04 13.34
C THR A 598 45.44 -2.83 12.04
N VAL A 599 44.91 -4.06 12.09
CA VAL A 599 44.62 -4.86 10.88
C VAL A 599 43.66 -4.16 9.91
N LEU A 600 42.79 -3.26 10.41
CA LEU A 600 41.86 -2.49 9.59
C LEU A 600 42.50 -1.26 8.92
N MET A 601 43.79 -1.00 9.14
CA MET A 601 44.51 0.14 8.55
C MET A 601 44.37 0.18 7.01
N SER A 602 44.37 -1.00 6.39
CA SER A 602 44.23 -1.19 4.94
C SER A 602 42.83 -1.60 4.51
N GLU A 603 41.81 -1.46 5.38
CA GLU A 603 40.43 -1.83 5.05
C GLU A 603 39.87 -0.97 3.91
N GLU A 604 39.09 -1.62 3.03
CA GLU A 604 38.52 -1.02 1.80
C GLU A 604 37.01 -1.27 1.68
N TYR A 605 36.45 -2.21 2.44
CA TYR A 605 35.04 -2.56 2.33
C TYR A 605 34.18 -1.61 3.16
N GLU A 606 33.22 -0.99 2.48
CA GLU A 606 32.28 -0.01 3.04
C GLU A 606 31.54 -0.54 4.27
N VAL A 607 31.13 -1.81 4.26
CA VAL A 607 30.43 -2.47 5.37
C VAL A 607 31.23 -2.49 6.69
N VAL A 608 32.57 -2.44 6.62
CA VAL A 608 33.47 -2.35 7.78
C VAL A 608 33.83 -0.90 8.09
N LEU A 609 34.08 -0.08 7.05
CA LEU A 609 34.49 1.31 7.21
C LEU A 609 33.39 2.21 7.76
N GLU A 610 32.13 2.01 7.37
CA GLU A 610 30.99 2.80 7.86
C GLU A 610 30.86 2.77 9.39
N PRO A 611 30.76 1.60 10.06
CA PRO A 611 30.72 1.55 11.51
C PRO A 611 32.00 2.08 12.15
N LEU A 612 33.18 1.80 11.59
CA LEU A 612 34.46 2.29 12.12
C LEU A 612 34.53 3.82 12.17
N LEU A 613 34.18 4.48 11.06
CA LEU A 613 34.15 5.94 10.96
C LEU A 613 33.05 6.54 11.83
N THR A 614 31.91 5.86 11.96
CA THR A 614 30.85 6.27 12.89
C THR A 614 31.35 6.27 14.33
N TYR A 615 31.99 5.19 14.78
CA TYR A 615 32.57 5.14 16.12
C TYR A 615 33.65 6.19 16.35
N ALA A 616 34.45 6.50 15.33
CA ALA A 616 35.44 7.57 15.42
C ALA A 616 34.80 8.96 15.55
N ARG A 617 33.74 9.22 14.76
CA ARG A 617 32.96 10.47 14.80
C ARG A 617 32.28 10.68 16.14
N ASP A 618 31.84 9.59 16.77
CA ASP A 618 31.21 9.58 18.08
C ASP A 618 32.25 9.63 19.23
N GLY A 619 33.54 9.77 18.93
CA GLY A 619 34.62 9.89 19.93
C GLY A 619 34.93 8.58 20.64
N ARG A 620 34.45 7.44 20.14
CA ARG A 620 34.64 6.11 20.76
C ARG A 620 35.99 5.47 20.40
N ILE A 621 36.66 5.99 19.37
CA ILE A 621 37.99 5.57 18.94
C ILE A 621 38.68 6.71 18.19
N THR A 622 39.99 6.83 18.34
CA THR A 622 40.80 7.75 17.52
C THR A 622 41.44 6.97 16.38
N LEU A 623 41.16 7.35 15.13
CA LEU A 623 41.76 6.72 13.95
C LEU A 623 43.06 7.42 13.56
N PRO A 624 44.08 6.70 13.04
CA PRO A 624 45.31 7.32 12.57
C PRO A 624 45.04 8.28 11.42
N ARG A 625 45.71 9.43 11.44
CA ARG A 625 45.59 10.45 10.38
C ARG A 625 45.87 9.88 8.99
N ALA A 626 46.87 9.01 8.84
CA ALA A 626 47.18 8.34 7.57
C ALA A 626 46.00 7.52 7.02
N MET A 627 45.18 6.92 7.89
CA MET A 627 43.99 6.17 7.48
C MET A 627 42.93 7.12 6.96
N LEU A 628 42.67 8.20 7.71
CA LEU A 628 41.67 9.20 7.35
C LEU A 628 42.02 9.93 6.04
N GLU A 629 43.30 10.24 5.81
CA GLU A 629 43.79 10.85 4.57
C GLU A 629 43.58 9.90 3.36
N ARG A 630 43.91 8.60 3.51
CA ARG A 630 43.61 7.58 2.49
C ARG A 630 42.11 7.51 2.20
N LEU A 631 41.28 7.43 3.25
CA LEU A 631 39.83 7.31 3.12
C LEU A 631 39.15 8.58 2.59
N SER A 632 39.80 9.75 2.71
CA SER A 632 39.33 11.01 2.12
C SER A 632 39.38 11.03 0.58
N MET A 633 39.98 9.99 -0.02
CA MET A 633 39.99 9.74 -1.47
C MET A 633 39.21 8.47 -1.84
N HIS A 634 38.46 7.87 -0.91
CA HIS A 634 37.69 6.67 -1.15
C HIS A 634 36.62 6.87 -2.22
N ARG A 635 36.33 5.83 -3.02
CA ARG A 635 35.36 5.90 -4.13
C ARG A 635 33.94 6.18 -3.65
N ASN A 636 33.52 5.53 -2.55
CA ASN A 636 32.22 5.72 -1.93
C ASN A 636 32.16 7.10 -1.25
N GLU A 637 31.15 7.88 -1.63
CA GLU A 637 30.96 9.26 -1.18
C GLU A 637 30.71 9.38 0.34
N PRO A 638 29.79 8.61 0.95
CA PRO A 638 29.64 8.58 2.41
C PRO A 638 30.95 8.39 3.18
N ILE A 639 31.75 7.37 2.82
CA ILE A 639 33.05 7.11 3.45
C ILE A 639 33.98 8.31 3.31
N ARG A 640 34.09 8.84 2.08
CA ARG A 640 34.95 10.00 1.78
C ARG A 640 34.56 11.23 2.58
N ARG A 641 33.27 11.48 2.75
CA ARG A 641 32.74 12.63 3.49
C ARG A 641 33.07 12.51 4.99
N MET A 642 32.73 11.36 5.60
CA MET A 642 33.01 11.12 7.02
C MET A 642 34.51 11.18 7.33
N ALA A 643 35.36 10.65 6.45
CA ALA A 643 36.81 10.74 6.59
C ALA A 643 37.30 12.20 6.59
N LYS A 644 36.85 13.03 5.63
CA LYS A 644 37.22 14.46 5.58
C LYS A 644 36.75 15.24 6.80
N GLU A 645 35.54 14.95 7.29
CA GLU A 645 35.04 15.54 8.54
C GLU A 645 35.95 15.21 9.72
N LEU A 646 36.39 13.96 9.83
CA LEU A 646 37.30 13.50 10.88
C LEU A 646 38.73 14.03 10.75
N VAL A 647 39.23 14.32 9.54
CA VAL A 647 40.54 14.98 9.34
C VAL A 647 40.53 16.42 9.84
N ASN A 648 39.39 17.10 9.74
CA ASN A 648 39.23 18.51 10.08
C ASN A 648 38.90 18.76 11.57
N ARG A 649 38.62 17.70 12.33
CA ARG A 649 38.44 17.72 13.79
C ARG A 649 39.80 17.45 14.45
#